data_AF-A0A1F3SL83-F1
#
_entry.id   AF-A0A1F3SL83-F1
#
_cell.length_a   1.000
_cell.length_b   1.000
_cell.length_c   1.000
_cell.angle_alpha   90.00
_cell.angle_beta   90.00
_cell.angle_gamma   90.00
#
_symmetry.space_group_name_H-M   'P 1'
#
loop_
_entity.id
_entity.type
_entity.pdbx_description
1 polymer ?
#
loop_
_entity_poly.entity_id
_entity_poly.type
_entity_poly.pdbx_seq_one_letter_code
_entity_poly.pdbx_strand_id
1 'polypeptide(L)'
;MINRQALTHFPRALEVISILESFRTFLCNNRPGDIPENDYNFLLTYLERAHLLQKLEREVGTLELGELNLMPGESRLYEGLLPLGTLVHILPGNSPGLAFYALLDGLLTGNINILKLSKKEEAWTYNLIMQLKSFSPRLADYILPLNAPIQEVMGLADGVSAWGGDQALESIRATVPQGVRFIPWGHKISFAVIDRASGNNLQVLQNLVHEMTLNNQQACSSPQIAYVEAGTFAELCAFAERIVPLMKDVDYAGATGLDEQSEITTQSLMQFYESLLPDSSEKTKLYEGPQKNWRLFVTDSPKLETSPLYKTLWIKPWPSDWSVLGPYRPYLQTCGLAVSAEIFSVTARNLFCAGVTRIRPLGKMTEGHVGEPHDGEYGLARFLRRVSMESDLSCPASHSLSTPMVKAPLMDKAAFQKANERNVHTDLYFKSGGSSGTPALSRFTYRDYHLLMSYAAKGLISAGLNPKDDLCVNLFFGGGLYGGFLSFYTILEKIGVPQLPMSAHLDFQYVAETIKNLRPTVVLGMPSYLITLFSQFGHLFRDNCPIKKIYFGGEHFPALIREKIQKEFSIEIIKSASYGSVDAGPLGYQCKYTGGTLHHLHCGLHHVEVLELEEDRPIGSGQLGRLVVSTPMRESSLVQRYVVGDTGILSEKKCPCGSSDLLFDLKGRIGDVFKAGGSFLNYQKFAQLLEDHCGFSSEFQITLTHQADHDRLTIRLATQDIDLNKENIAGALVKNYHDLFEIVVEEKSVLLAVEFCTLTELERTPGSGKLRHVIDKRKI
;
A
#
# COMPACT_ATOMS: atom_id res chain seq x y z
N MET A 1 3.86 -35.20 -0.38
CA MET A 1 3.41 -34.84 0.99
C MET A 1 3.34 -33.32 1.06
N ILE A 2 2.24 -32.75 1.60
CA ILE A 2 2.09 -31.30 1.76
C ILE A 2 2.90 -30.85 2.99
N ASN A 3 3.76 -29.85 2.83
CA ASN A 3 4.49 -29.25 3.94
C ASN A 3 3.59 -28.29 4.73
N ARG A 4 2.71 -28.82 5.59
CA ARG A 4 1.83 -27.98 6.42
C ARG A 4 2.58 -27.10 7.43
N GLN A 5 3.84 -27.41 7.75
CA GLN A 5 4.66 -26.52 8.59
C GLN A 5 4.89 -25.17 7.90
N ALA A 6 4.86 -25.12 6.56
CA ALA A 6 4.96 -23.87 5.81
C ALA A 6 3.86 -22.87 6.18
N LEU A 7 2.68 -23.31 6.64
CA LEU A 7 1.59 -22.43 7.08
C LEU A 7 1.94 -21.57 8.30
N THR A 8 2.97 -21.95 9.07
CA THR A 8 3.46 -21.13 10.20
C THR A 8 4.31 -19.94 9.74
N HIS A 9 4.80 -19.96 8.49
CA HIS A 9 5.69 -18.96 7.90
C HIS A 9 5.30 -18.66 6.44
N PHE A 10 4.01 -18.41 6.20
CA PHE A 10 3.49 -18.11 4.87
C PHE A 10 4.17 -16.88 4.25
N PRO A 11 4.36 -16.84 2.92
CA PRO A 11 4.98 -15.70 2.25
C PRO A 11 4.06 -14.49 2.38
N ARG A 12 4.65 -13.35 2.73
CA ARG A 12 3.90 -12.10 2.81
C ARG A 12 3.57 -11.62 1.41
N ALA A 13 2.44 -10.95 1.25
CA ALA A 13 2.00 -10.43 -0.04
C ALA A 13 3.10 -9.63 -0.77
N LEU A 14 3.84 -8.80 -0.04
CA LEU A 14 4.90 -7.96 -0.59
C LEU A 14 6.15 -8.72 -1.01
N GLU A 15 6.48 -9.79 -0.27
CA GLU A 15 7.53 -10.73 -0.65
C GLU A 15 7.15 -11.44 -1.96
N VAL A 16 5.90 -11.91 -2.06
CA VAL A 16 5.36 -12.54 -3.27
C VAL A 16 5.44 -11.57 -4.45
N ILE A 17 4.98 -10.32 -4.30
CA ILE A 17 5.02 -9.32 -5.38
C ILE A 17 6.45 -9.06 -5.86
N SER A 18 7.43 -8.95 -4.95
CA SER A 18 8.84 -8.75 -5.33
C SER A 18 9.40 -9.94 -6.12
N ILE A 19 9.02 -11.16 -5.74
CA ILE A 19 9.38 -12.38 -6.47
C ILE A 19 8.72 -12.38 -7.86
N LEU A 20 7.44 -12.03 -7.97
CA LEU A 20 6.69 -11.99 -9.22
C LEU A 20 7.20 -10.90 -10.18
N GLU A 21 7.62 -9.75 -9.67
CA GLU A 21 8.27 -8.69 -10.45
C GLU A 21 9.63 -9.14 -11.01
N SER A 22 10.39 -9.88 -10.21
CA SER A 22 11.64 -10.50 -10.67
C SER A 22 11.36 -11.58 -11.73
N PHE A 23 10.30 -12.36 -11.54
CA PHE A 23 9.87 -13.38 -12.50
C PHE A 23 9.39 -12.75 -13.82
N ARG A 24 8.67 -11.63 -13.77
CA ARG A 24 8.30 -10.83 -14.95
C ARG A 24 9.53 -10.41 -15.74
N THR A 25 10.54 -9.87 -15.06
CA THR A 25 11.82 -9.49 -15.70
C THR A 25 12.50 -10.69 -16.33
N PHE A 26 12.46 -11.85 -15.67
CA PHE A 26 12.96 -13.11 -16.24
C PHE A 26 12.21 -13.50 -17.51
N LEU A 27 10.88 -13.43 -17.54
CA LEU A 27 10.06 -13.72 -18.72
C LEU A 27 10.36 -12.78 -19.88
N CYS A 28 10.52 -11.47 -19.62
CA CYS A 28 10.91 -10.51 -20.65
C CYS A 28 12.23 -10.88 -21.34
N ASN A 29 13.19 -11.42 -20.57
CA ASN A 29 14.50 -11.84 -21.10
C ASN A 29 14.48 -13.27 -21.68
N ASN A 30 13.46 -14.07 -21.37
CA ASN A 30 13.35 -15.49 -21.73
C ASN A 30 11.93 -15.80 -22.20
N ARG A 31 11.45 -15.09 -23.24
CA ARG A 31 10.07 -15.22 -23.73
C ARG A 31 9.75 -16.69 -24.07
N PRO A 32 8.74 -17.31 -23.43
CA PRO A 32 8.27 -18.63 -23.83
C PRO A 32 7.66 -18.58 -25.23
N GLY A 33 8.12 -19.45 -26.14
CA GLY A 33 7.68 -19.45 -27.55
C GLY A 33 6.29 -20.06 -27.78
N ASP A 34 5.73 -20.71 -26.77
CA ASP A 34 4.44 -21.41 -26.79
C ASP A 34 3.25 -20.56 -26.31
N ILE A 35 3.50 -19.34 -25.80
CA ILE A 35 2.45 -18.42 -25.34
C ILE A 35 2.04 -17.47 -26.48
N PRO A 36 0.74 -17.40 -26.85
CA PRO A 36 0.26 -16.43 -27.84
C PRO A 36 0.57 -14.98 -27.44
N GLU A 37 0.76 -14.10 -28.41
CA GLU A 37 1.25 -12.73 -28.16
C GLU A 37 0.31 -11.90 -27.27
N ASN A 38 -1.01 -12.02 -27.46
CA ASN A 38 -1.99 -11.33 -26.63
C ASN A 38 -1.96 -11.81 -25.18
N ASP A 39 -1.92 -13.13 -24.96
CA ASP A 39 -1.85 -13.72 -23.62
C ASP A 39 -0.52 -13.39 -22.93
N TYR A 40 0.58 -13.36 -23.68
CA TYR A 40 1.89 -12.95 -23.17
C TYR A 40 1.91 -11.49 -22.72
N ASN A 41 1.35 -10.58 -23.53
CA ASN A 41 1.25 -9.17 -23.17
C ASN A 41 0.36 -8.97 -21.93
N PHE A 42 -0.78 -9.65 -21.86
CA PHE A 42 -1.66 -9.61 -20.70
C PHE A 42 -0.97 -10.16 -19.44
N LEU A 43 -0.25 -11.28 -19.55
CA LEU A 43 0.57 -11.86 -18.49
C LEU A 43 1.60 -10.85 -17.94
N LEU A 44 2.34 -10.17 -18.83
CA LEU A 44 3.33 -9.19 -18.41
C LEU A 44 2.70 -8.00 -17.68
N THR A 45 1.54 -7.52 -18.13
CA THR A 45 0.78 -6.46 -17.45
C THR A 45 0.25 -6.94 -16.10
N TYR A 46 -0.25 -8.17 -16.01
CA TYR A 46 -0.77 -8.74 -14.77
C TYR A 46 0.33 -8.87 -13.70
N LEU A 47 1.54 -9.24 -14.09
CA LEU A 47 2.70 -9.39 -13.19
C LEU A 47 3.35 -8.05 -12.79
N GLU A 48 2.84 -6.90 -13.26
CA GLU A 48 3.38 -5.60 -12.85
C GLU A 48 3.15 -5.35 -11.36
N ARG A 49 4.18 -4.85 -10.67
CA ARG A 49 4.13 -4.53 -9.25
C ARG A 49 2.93 -3.64 -8.91
N ALA A 50 2.72 -2.57 -9.68
CA ALA A 50 1.60 -1.66 -9.50
C ALA A 50 0.24 -2.36 -9.67
N HIS A 51 0.11 -3.28 -10.62
CA HIS A 51 -1.11 -4.07 -10.83
C HIS A 51 -1.42 -4.93 -9.60
N LEU A 52 -0.44 -5.69 -9.11
CA LEU A 52 -0.62 -6.60 -7.97
C LEU A 52 -0.91 -5.85 -6.66
N LEU A 53 -0.26 -4.70 -6.45
CA LEU A 53 -0.52 -3.83 -5.29
C LEU A 53 -1.92 -3.24 -5.32
N GLN A 54 -2.33 -2.69 -6.47
CA GLN A 54 -3.67 -2.14 -6.66
C GLN A 54 -4.75 -3.22 -6.46
N LYS A 55 -4.51 -4.45 -6.93
CA LYS A 55 -5.43 -5.58 -6.73
C LYS A 55 -5.60 -5.92 -5.24
N LEU A 56 -4.51 -6.06 -4.48
CA LEU A 56 -4.58 -6.28 -3.03
C LEU A 56 -5.35 -5.17 -2.30
N GLU A 57 -5.06 -3.91 -2.62
CA GLU A 57 -5.71 -2.78 -1.95
C GLU A 57 -7.20 -2.72 -2.25
N ARG A 58 -7.61 -2.96 -3.50
CA ARG A 58 -9.01 -2.94 -3.88
C ARG A 58 -9.80 -4.11 -3.33
N GLU A 59 -9.22 -5.30 -3.37
CA GLU A 59 -9.92 -6.53 -2.99
C GLU A 59 -9.89 -6.81 -1.49
N VAL A 60 -8.82 -6.39 -0.81
CA VAL A 60 -8.56 -6.73 0.60
C VAL A 60 -8.59 -5.49 1.50
N GLY A 61 -8.18 -4.33 0.99
CA GLY A 61 -8.10 -3.07 1.76
C GLY A 61 -6.83 -2.89 2.59
N THR A 62 -5.89 -3.83 2.54
CA THR A 62 -4.60 -3.74 3.25
C THR A 62 -3.50 -4.56 2.57
N LEU A 63 -2.25 -4.12 2.73
CA LEU A 63 -1.04 -4.85 2.31
C LEU A 63 -0.43 -5.68 3.45
N GLU A 64 -0.93 -5.50 4.67
CA GLU A 64 -0.37 -6.08 5.90
C GLU A 64 -1.01 -7.44 6.22
N LEU A 65 -1.08 -8.31 5.21
CA LEU A 65 -1.56 -9.68 5.38
C LEU A 65 -0.67 -10.44 6.36
N GLY A 66 -1.30 -11.12 7.33
CA GLY A 66 -0.59 -11.84 8.37
C GLY A 66 -0.33 -11.05 9.65
N GLU A 67 -0.68 -9.76 9.70
CA GLU A 67 -0.47 -8.91 10.87
C GLU A 67 -1.78 -8.67 11.63
N LEU A 68 -1.68 -8.60 12.96
CA LEU A 68 -2.74 -8.16 13.84
C LEU A 68 -2.55 -6.68 14.13
N ASN A 69 -3.53 -5.88 13.74
CA ASN A 69 -3.53 -4.43 13.89
C ASN A 69 -4.55 -4.02 14.96
N LEU A 70 -4.19 -3.05 15.80
CA LEU A 70 -5.13 -2.46 16.74
C LEU A 70 -6.29 -1.82 15.96
N MET A 71 -7.52 -2.11 16.35
CA MET A 71 -8.67 -1.50 15.72
C MET A 71 -8.71 0.01 16.01
N PRO A 72 -9.07 0.86 15.04
CA PRO A 72 -9.17 2.29 15.27
C PRO A 72 -10.11 2.61 16.45
N GLY A 73 -9.64 3.42 17.40
CA GLY A 73 -10.38 3.79 18.60
C GLY A 73 -10.28 2.80 19.78
N GLU A 74 -9.77 1.58 19.54
CA GLU A 74 -9.64 0.55 20.56
C GLU A 74 -8.25 0.53 21.18
N SER A 75 -8.11 0.00 22.40
CA SER A 75 -6.81 -0.08 23.10
C SER A 75 -6.29 -1.51 23.33
N ARG A 76 -7.14 -2.52 23.08
CA ARG A 76 -6.85 -3.94 23.37
C ARG A 76 -7.34 -4.90 22.30
N LEU A 77 -8.19 -4.45 21.39
CA LEU A 77 -8.80 -5.28 20.35
C LEU A 77 -7.99 -5.17 19.05
N TYR A 78 -7.46 -6.29 18.61
CA TYR A 78 -6.66 -6.42 17.41
C TYR A 78 -7.40 -7.28 16.38
N GLU A 79 -7.33 -6.88 15.12
CA GLU A 79 -7.85 -7.66 13.99
C GLU A 79 -6.79 -7.81 12.89
N GLY A 80 -6.90 -8.90 12.13
CA GLY A 80 -6.03 -9.16 11.00
C GLY A 80 -6.66 -10.10 9.99
N LEU A 81 -5.98 -10.25 8.85
CA LEU A 81 -6.35 -11.18 7.79
C LEU A 81 -5.25 -12.22 7.64
N LEU A 82 -5.62 -13.49 7.75
CA LEU A 82 -4.73 -14.64 7.55
C LEU A 82 -5.16 -15.44 6.31
N PRO A 83 -4.23 -16.19 5.67
CA PRO A 83 -4.60 -17.21 4.70
C PRO A 83 -5.61 -18.20 5.28
N LEU A 84 -6.40 -18.81 4.40
CA LEU A 84 -7.21 -19.98 4.76
C LEU A 84 -6.33 -21.16 5.16
N GLY A 85 -5.23 -21.36 4.43
CA GLY A 85 -4.30 -22.46 4.62
C GLY A 85 -4.01 -23.13 3.27
N THR A 86 -4.67 -24.24 3.01
CA THR A 86 -4.56 -25.01 1.76
C THR A 86 -5.76 -24.72 0.84
N LEU A 87 -5.49 -24.13 -0.31
CA LEU A 87 -6.47 -23.87 -1.37
C LEU A 87 -6.38 -24.92 -2.46
N VAL A 88 -7.49 -25.58 -2.75
CA VAL A 88 -7.64 -26.44 -3.94
C VAL A 88 -8.34 -25.64 -5.03
N HIS A 89 -7.70 -25.51 -6.19
CA HIS A 89 -8.26 -24.86 -7.37
C HIS A 89 -8.69 -25.92 -8.38
N ILE A 90 -9.95 -25.89 -8.79
CA ILE A 90 -10.53 -26.73 -9.84
C ILE A 90 -10.92 -25.80 -10.98
N LEU A 91 -10.18 -25.89 -12.08
CA LEU A 91 -10.16 -24.87 -13.11
C LEU A 91 -10.72 -25.42 -14.44
N PRO A 92 -11.38 -24.58 -15.24
CA PRO A 92 -11.97 -25.00 -16.50
C PRO A 92 -10.88 -25.03 -17.60
N GLY A 93 -11.06 -25.87 -18.62
CA GLY A 93 -10.07 -26.02 -19.70
C GLY A 93 -10.30 -25.14 -20.93
N ASN A 94 -11.18 -24.14 -20.85
CA ASN A 94 -11.58 -23.27 -21.96
C ASN A 94 -11.14 -21.81 -21.77
N SER A 95 -10.37 -21.50 -20.72
CA SER A 95 -9.86 -20.15 -20.44
C SER A 95 -8.34 -20.22 -20.34
N PRO A 96 -7.60 -19.82 -21.39
CA PRO A 96 -6.15 -19.86 -21.41
C PRO A 96 -5.54 -19.08 -20.23
N GLY A 97 -4.54 -19.66 -19.57
CA GLY A 97 -3.81 -19.01 -18.47
C GLY A 97 -4.54 -18.88 -17.13
N LEU A 98 -5.85 -19.17 -17.06
CA LEU A 98 -6.65 -19.00 -15.83
C LEU A 98 -6.07 -19.73 -14.63
N ALA A 99 -5.52 -20.94 -14.84
CA ALA A 99 -4.87 -21.69 -13.79
C ALA A 99 -3.67 -20.96 -13.16
N PHE A 100 -2.91 -20.24 -13.98
CA PHE A 100 -1.78 -19.44 -13.51
C PHE A 100 -2.27 -18.22 -12.73
N TYR A 101 -3.28 -17.50 -13.21
CA TYR A 101 -3.83 -16.34 -12.48
C TYR A 101 -4.46 -16.74 -11.14
N ALA A 102 -5.19 -17.86 -11.08
CA ALA A 102 -5.73 -18.40 -9.83
C ALA A 102 -4.62 -18.79 -8.84
N LEU A 103 -3.49 -19.33 -9.35
CA LEU A 103 -2.32 -19.59 -8.54
C LEU A 103 -1.73 -18.29 -7.95
N LEU A 104 -1.59 -17.24 -8.77
CA LEU A 104 -1.07 -15.95 -8.31
C LEU A 104 -1.93 -15.37 -7.18
N ASP A 105 -3.26 -15.40 -7.32
CA ASP A 105 -4.20 -14.94 -6.29
C ASP A 105 -4.07 -15.72 -4.98
N GLY A 106 -3.88 -17.04 -5.08
CA GLY A 106 -3.62 -17.90 -3.93
C GLY A 106 -2.27 -17.62 -3.26
N LEU A 107 -1.21 -17.34 -4.03
CA LEU A 107 0.11 -16.98 -3.52
C LEU A 107 0.10 -15.60 -2.85
N LEU A 108 -0.53 -14.60 -3.47
CA LEU A 108 -0.66 -13.24 -2.92
C LEU A 108 -1.33 -13.23 -1.54
N THR A 109 -2.24 -14.18 -1.31
CA THR A 109 -2.97 -14.36 -0.05
C THR A 109 -2.27 -15.28 0.95
N GLY A 110 -1.09 -15.81 0.61
CA GLY A 110 -0.26 -16.63 1.50
C GLY A 110 -0.69 -18.09 1.62
N ASN A 111 -1.55 -18.58 0.71
CA ASN A 111 -2.06 -19.95 0.76
C ASN A 111 -1.12 -20.95 0.07
N ILE A 112 -1.19 -22.21 0.49
CA ILE A 112 -0.66 -23.36 -0.25
C ILE A 112 -1.67 -23.71 -1.35
N ASN A 113 -1.23 -23.80 -2.61
CA ASN A 113 -2.12 -23.95 -3.76
C ASN A 113 -1.97 -25.32 -4.41
N ILE A 114 -3.05 -26.10 -4.36
CA ILE A 114 -3.19 -27.35 -5.10
C ILE A 114 -3.99 -27.06 -6.38
N LEU A 115 -3.39 -27.27 -7.54
CA LEU A 115 -3.98 -26.91 -8.84
C LEU A 115 -4.43 -28.17 -9.57
N LYS A 116 -5.75 -28.41 -9.65
CA LYS A 116 -6.33 -29.44 -10.51
C LYS A 116 -6.57 -28.86 -11.89
N LEU A 117 -5.64 -29.13 -12.81
CA LEU A 117 -5.75 -28.69 -14.20
C LEU A 117 -6.73 -29.56 -15.01
N SER A 118 -7.34 -28.94 -16.02
CA SER A 118 -8.17 -29.63 -16.99
C SER A 118 -7.33 -30.51 -17.92
N LYS A 119 -7.93 -31.55 -18.51
CA LYS A 119 -7.27 -32.32 -19.59
C LYS A 119 -7.14 -31.52 -20.89
N LYS A 120 -7.98 -30.49 -21.05
CA LYS A 120 -7.96 -29.56 -22.18
C LYS A 120 -7.05 -28.34 -21.92
N GLU A 121 -6.39 -28.29 -20.75
CA GLU A 121 -5.50 -27.19 -20.39
C GLU A 121 -4.36 -27.05 -21.40
N GLU A 122 -4.04 -25.81 -21.77
CA GLU A 122 -2.96 -25.54 -22.71
C GLU A 122 -1.59 -25.82 -22.05
N ALA A 123 -0.70 -26.48 -22.78
CA ALA A 123 0.59 -26.94 -22.25
C ALA A 123 1.44 -25.79 -21.67
N TRP A 124 1.37 -24.60 -22.29
CA TRP A 124 2.13 -23.43 -21.83
C TRP A 124 1.71 -22.97 -20.44
N THR A 125 0.44 -23.14 -20.04
CA THR A 125 -0.04 -22.74 -18.71
C THR A 125 0.62 -23.60 -17.63
N TYR A 126 0.70 -24.93 -17.86
CA TYR A 126 1.42 -25.83 -16.96
C TYR A 126 2.94 -25.52 -16.92
N ASN A 127 3.54 -25.27 -18.09
CA ASN A 127 4.96 -24.91 -18.18
C ASN A 127 5.26 -23.64 -17.37
N LEU A 128 4.41 -22.61 -17.46
CA LEU A 128 4.57 -21.35 -16.75
C LEU A 128 4.48 -21.55 -15.21
N ILE A 129 3.55 -22.38 -14.75
CA ILE A 129 3.44 -22.75 -13.32
C ILE A 129 4.74 -23.43 -12.84
N MET A 130 5.26 -24.38 -13.62
CA MET A 130 6.49 -25.10 -13.27
C MET A 130 7.73 -24.21 -13.34
N GLN A 131 7.78 -23.25 -14.27
CA GLN A 131 8.84 -22.24 -14.34
C GLN A 131 8.84 -21.35 -13.09
N LEU A 132 7.68 -20.82 -12.66
CA LEU A 132 7.59 -20.02 -11.43
C LEU A 132 8.03 -20.83 -10.20
N LYS A 133 7.58 -22.08 -10.08
CA LYS A 133 7.98 -23.00 -9.01
C LYS A 133 9.49 -23.21 -8.96
N SER A 134 10.13 -23.35 -10.12
CA SER A 134 11.59 -23.56 -10.23
C SER A 134 12.37 -22.26 -10.01
N PHE A 135 11.81 -21.12 -10.41
CA PHE A 135 12.42 -19.81 -10.30
C PHE A 135 12.59 -19.37 -8.84
N SER A 136 11.61 -19.69 -7.98
CA SER A 136 11.62 -19.28 -6.57
C SER A 136 11.50 -20.47 -5.61
N PRO A 137 12.63 -20.92 -5.00
CA PRO A 137 12.60 -21.91 -3.92
C PRO A 137 11.68 -21.49 -2.77
N ARG A 138 11.54 -20.19 -2.52
CA ARG A 138 10.69 -19.62 -1.48
C ARG A 138 9.20 -19.92 -1.69
N LEU A 139 8.73 -19.90 -2.94
CA LEU A 139 7.34 -20.17 -3.30
C LEU A 139 7.10 -21.64 -3.66
N ALA A 140 8.16 -22.43 -3.87
CA ALA A 140 8.06 -23.79 -4.36
C ALA A 140 7.15 -24.69 -3.49
N ASP A 141 7.18 -24.53 -2.17
CA ASP A 141 6.36 -25.29 -1.21
C ASP A 141 4.87 -24.91 -1.22
N TYR A 142 4.52 -23.79 -1.88
CA TYR A 142 3.16 -23.25 -1.97
C TYR A 142 2.49 -23.54 -3.33
N ILE A 143 3.18 -24.25 -4.22
CA ILE A 143 2.73 -24.55 -5.58
C ILE A 143 2.70 -26.07 -5.78
N LEU A 144 1.51 -26.66 -5.87
CA LEU A 144 1.32 -28.10 -6.05
C LEU A 144 0.37 -28.39 -7.23
N PRO A 145 0.90 -28.52 -8.46
CA PRO A 145 0.12 -29.03 -9.59
C PRO A 145 -0.30 -30.49 -9.33
N LEU A 146 -1.58 -30.79 -9.52
CA LEU A 146 -2.17 -32.10 -9.20
C LEU A 146 -2.53 -32.86 -10.48
N ASN A 147 -1.93 -34.05 -10.64
CA ASN A 147 -2.25 -35.01 -11.70
C ASN A 147 -3.01 -36.24 -11.17
N ALA A 148 -3.73 -36.10 -10.06
CA ALA A 148 -4.51 -37.15 -9.41
C ALA A 148 -6.00 -36.74 -9.26
N PRO A 149 -6.90 -37.67 -8.92
CA PRO A 149 -8.30 -37.36 -8.61
C PRO A 149 -8.42 -36.37 -7.45
N ILE A 150 -9.41 -35.47 -7.54
CA ILE A 150 -9.60 -34.42 -6.52
C ILE A 150 -9.93 -35.00 -5.13
N GLN A 151 -10.55 -36.18 -5.08
CA GLN A 151 -10.95 -36.86 -3.85
C GLN A 151 -9.77 -37.12 -2.91
N GLU A 152 -8.57 -37.32 -3.47
CA GLU A 152 -7.35 -37.58 -2.69
C GLU A 152 -6.85 -36.36 -1.91
N VAL A 153 -7.24 -35.14 -2.33
CA VAL A 153 -6.76 -33.89 -1.73
C VAL A 153 -7.84 -33.11 -0.99
N MET A 154 -9.12 -33.47 -1.13
CA MET A 154 -10.24 -32.76 -0.48
C MET A 154 -10.11 -32.72 1.04
N GLY A 155 -9.64 -33.80 1.67
CA GLY A 155 -9.41 -33.84 3.12
C GLY A 155 -8.26 -32.94 3.62
N LEU A 156 -7.46 -32.40 2.69
CA LEU A 156 -6.35 -31.50 3.01
C LEU A 156 -6.72 -30.02 2.81
N ALA A 157 -7.87 -29.73 2.18
CA ALA A 157 -8.28 -28.39 1.81
C ALA A 157 -8.85 -27.61 3.01
N ASP A 158 -8.48 -26.33 3.11
CA ASP A 158 -9.12 -25.34 3.98
C ASP A 158 -10.08 -24.46 3.15
N GLY A 159 -9.85 -24.37 1.83
CA GLY A 159 -10.78 -23.80 0.85
C GLY A 159 -10.70 -24.49 -0.52
N VAL A 160 -11.81 -24.48 -1.25
CA VAL A 160 -11.95 -25.06 -2.60
C VAL A 160 -12.52 -24.00 -3.53
N SER A 161 -11.70 -23.50 -4.47
CA SER A 161 -12.08 -22.59 -5.55
C SER A 161 -12.40 -23.42 -6.80
N ALA A 162 -13.65 -23.42 -7.23
CA ALA A 162 -14.11 -24.31 -8.29
C ALA A 162 -14.86 -23.54 -9.38
N TRP A 163 -14.45 -23.76 -10.62
CA TRP A 163 -15.09 -23.21 -11.81
C TRP A 163 -15.87 -24.30 -12.54
N GLY A 164 -17.06 -23.97 -13.03
CA GLY A 164 -17.84 -24.89 -13.87
C GLY A 164 -19.33 -24.56 -13.93
N GLY A 165 -20.07 -25.34 -14.71
CA GLY A 165 -21.53 -25.29 -14.73
C GLY A 165 -22.15 -25.89 -13.47
N ASP A 166 -23.45 -25.66 -13.28
CA ASP A 166 -24.17 -26.00 -12.05
C ASP A 166 -24.00 -27.46 -11.62
N GLN A 167 -24.17 -28.42 -12.55
CA GLN A 167 -23.99 -29.84 -12.25
C GLN A 167 -22.55 -30.18 -11.80
N ALA A 168 -21.55 -29.55 -12.41
CA ALA A 168 -20.15 -29.77 -12.03
C ALA A 168 -19.87 -29.18 -10.64
N LEU A 169 -20.37 -27.98 -10.37
CA LEU A 169 -20.22 -27.33 -9.06
C LEU A 169 -20.95 -28.09 -7.96
N GLU A 170 -22.15 -28.61 -8.22
CA GLU A 170 -22.89 -29.48 -7.30
C GLU A 170 -22.12 -30.77 -7.01
N SER A 171 -21.61 -31.43 -8.05
CA SER A 171 -20.81 -32.65 -7.90
C SER A 171 -19.53 -32.40 -7.10
N ILE A 172 -18.83 -31.28 -7.36
CA ILE A 172 -17.63 -30.91 -6.60
C ILE A 172 -18.03 -30.62 -5.16
N ARG A 173 -19.08 -29.81 -4.94
CA ARG A 173 -19.57 -29.44 -3.61
C ARG A 173 -19.89 -30.66 -2.75
N ALA A 174 -20.48 -31.71 -3.34
CA ALA A 174 -20.77 -32.97 -2.65
C ALA A 174 -19.52 -33.69 -2.10
N THR A 175 -18.34 -33.42 -2.68
CA THR A 175 -17.05 -33.98 -2.22
C THR A 175 -16.31 -33.11 -1.21
N VAL A 176 -16.75 -31.85 -1.01
CA VAL A 176 -16.09 -30.90 -0.11
C VAL A 176 -16.47 -31.22 1.34
N PRO A 177 -15.50 -31.47 2.23
CA PRO A 177 -15.78 -31.75 3.64
C PRO A 177 -16.50 -30.60 4.34
N GLN A 178 -17.27 -30.92 5.39
CA GLN A 178 -17.92 -29.92 6.22
C GLN A 178 -16.87 -29.00 6.88
N GLY A 179 -17.13 -27.68 6.87
CA GLY A 179 -16.23 -26.67 7.43
C GLY A 179 -15.19 -26.13 6.44
N VAL A 180 -14.95 -26.80 5.31
CA VAL A 180 -14.10 -26.29 4.24
C VAL A 180 -14.85 -25.21 3.45
N ARG A 181 -14.19 -24.09 3.16
CA ARG A 181 -14.81 -22.99 2.43
C ARG A 181 -14.94 -23.34 0.94
N PHE A 182 -16.16 -23.43 0.43
CA PHE A 182 -16.41 -23.60 -0.99
C PHE A 182 -16.62 -22.25 -1.69
N ILE A 183 -15.88 -22.03 -2.78
CA ILE A 183 -15.80 -20.78 -3.54
C ILE A 183 -16.16 -21.11 -5.00
N PRO A 184 -17.47 -21.14 -5.35
CA PRO A 184 -17.90 -21.44 -6.71
C PRO A 184 -17.77 -20.24 -7.63
N TRP A 185 -17.38 -20.52 -8.88
CA TRP A 185 -17.38 -19.62 -10.02
C TRP A 185 -18.22 -20.26 -11.13
N GLY A 186 -19.51 -19.90 -11.15
CA GLY A 186 -20.52 -20.49 -12.02
C GLY A 186 -20.62 -19.83 -13.39
N HIS A 187 -21.44 -20.41 -14.26
CA HIS A 187 -21.77 -19.80 -15.54
C HIS A 187 -22.48 -18.47 -15.36
N LYS A 188 -22.21 -17.54 -16.29
CA LYS A 188 -22.78 -16.19 -16.27
C LYS A 188 -23.47 -15.84 -17.57
N ILE A 189 -24.47 -14.97 -17.44
CA ILE A 189 -25.31 -14.45 -18.49
C ILE A 189 -25.11 -12.95 -18.52
N SER A 190 -24.69 -12.48 -19.68
CA SER A 190 -24.50 -11.07 -19.98
C SER A 190 -25.41 -10.69 -21.14
N PHE A 191 -25.85 -9.44 -21.17
CA PHE A 191 -26.82 -8.95 -22.15
C PHE A 191 -26.62 -7.46 -22.44
N ALA A 192 -27.22 -6.98 -23.51
CA ALA A 192 -27.26 -5.56 -23.87
C ALA A 192 -28.64 -4.96 -23.58
N VAL A 193 -28.68 -3.68 -23.21
CA VAL A 193 -29.92 -2.90 -23.05
C VAL A 193 -29.79 -1.63 -23.89
N ILE A 194 -30.70 -1.48 -24.84
CA ILE A 194 -30.64 -0.46 -25.89
C ILE A 194 -31.97 0.30 -25.95
N ASP A 195 -31.94 1.62 -25.75
CA ASP A 195 -33.13 2.46 -25.89
C ASP A 195 -33.46 2.78 -27.35
N ARG A 196 -34.64 3.34 -27.60
CA ARG A 196 -35.15 3.60 -28.96
C ARG A 196 -34.21 4.53 -29.73
N ALA A 197 -33.65 5.54 -29.08
CA ALA A 197 -32.72 6.48 -29.70
C ALA A 197 -31.40 5.79 -30.10
N SER A 198 -30.79 5.04 -29.17
CA SER A 198 -29.52 4.35 -29.38
C SER A 198 -29.65 3.20 -30.38
N GLY A 199 -30.82 2.56 -30.46
CA GLY A 199 -31.10 1.49 -31.43
C GLY A 199 -31.18 1.94 -32.90
N ASN A 200 -31.13 3.25 -33.16
CA ASN A 200 -31.00 3.85 -34.48
C ASN A 200 -29.56 4.32 -34.79
N ASN A 201 -28.65 4.25 -33.83
CA ASN A 201 -27.27 4.67 -34.00
C ASN A 201 -26.41 3.52 -34.56
N LEU A 202 -25.84 3.72 -35.76
CA LEU A 202 -25.02 2.72 -36.44
C LEU A 202 -23.83 2.23 -35.59
N GLN A 203 -23.18 3.12 -34.84
CA GLN A 203 -22.04 2.76 -34.00
C GLN A 203 -22.45 1.82 -32.87
N VAL A 204 -23.64 2.04 -32.28
CA VAL A 204 -24.18 1.17 -31.22
C VAL A 204 -24.46 -0.24 -31.77
N LEU A 205 -25.00 -0.33 -32.99
CA LEU A 205 -25.23 -1.61 -33.66
C LEU A 205 -23.92 -2.32 -34.00
N GLN A 206 -22.91 -1.60 -34.50
CA GLN A 206 -21.58 -2.15 -34.77
C GLN A 206 -20.91 -2.66 -33.49
N ASN A 207 -21.06 -1.92 -32.38
CA ASN A 207 -20.54 -2.34 -31.07
C ASN A 207 -21.24 -3.62 -30.57
N LEU A 208 -22.56 -3.72 -30.73
CA LEU A 208 -23.30 -4.95 -30.38
C LEU A 208 -22.81 -6.15 -31.19
N VAL A 209 -22.66 -5.98 -32.51
CA VAL A 209 -22.16 -7.02 -33.43
C VAL A 209 -20.75 -7.45 -33.03
N HIS A 210 -19.87 -6.49 -32.75
CA HIS A 210 -18.51 -6.78 -32.30
C HIS A 210 -18.51 -7.62 -31.01
N GLU A 211 -19.25 -7.20 -29.99
CA GLU A 211 -19.33 -7.89 -28.70
C GLU A 211 -19.92 -9.31 -28.81
N MET A 212 -20.95 -9.49 -29.63
CA MET A 212 -21.56 -10.81 -29.84
C MET A 212 -20.73 -11.72 -30.75
N THR A 213 -19.69 -11.22 -31.43
CA THR A 213 -18.85 -12.03 -32.32
C THR A 213 -17.48 -12.34 -31.75
N LEU A 214 -17.01 -11.51 -30.81
CA LEU A 214 -15.75 -11.69 -30.10
C LEU A 214 -15.70 -13.06 -29.41
N ASN A 215 -14.63 -13.81 -29.65
CA ASN A 215 -14.36 -15.13 -29.05
C ASN A 215 -15.56 -16.10 -29.10
N ASN A 216 -16.38 -16.04 -30.16
CA ASN A 216 -17.60 -16.86 -30.30
C ASN A 216 -18.56 -16.78 -29.10
N GLN A 217 -18.61 -15.64 -28.40
CA GLN A 217 -19.41 -15.42 -27.18
C GLN A 217 -19.05 -16.30 -25.99
N GLN A 218 -17.85 -16.88 -25.95
CA GLN A 218 -17.45 -17.76 -24.85
C GLN A 218 -17.02 -17.01 -23.58
N ALA A 219 -16.81 -15.69 -23.66
CA ALA A 219 -16.53 -14.90 -22.48
C ALA A 219 -17.81 -14.73 -21.63
N CYS A 220 -17.66 -14.79 -20.31
CA CYS A 220 -18.77 -14.55 -19.36
C CYS A 220 -19.45 -13.18 -19.56
N SER A 221 -18.70 -12.21 -20.08
CA SER A 221 -19.17 -10.86 -20.40
C SER A 221 -19.84 -10.70 -21.76
N SER A 222 -19.81 -11.71 -22.64
CA SER A 222 -20.39 -11.59 -23.99
C SER A 222 -21.92 -11.53 -23.96
N PRO A 223 -22.56 -10.63 -24.74
CA PRO A 223 -24.00 -10.52 -24.75
C PRO A 223 -24.64 -11.74 -25.42
N GLN A 224 -25.56 -12.39 -24.70
CA GLN A 224 -26.43 -13.44 -25.21
C GLN A 224 -27.79 -12.91 -25.66
N ILE A 225 -28.19 -11.76 -25.12
CA ILE A 225 -29.48 -11.10 -25.34
C ILE A 225 -29.24 -9.62 -25.60
N ALA A 226 -30.04 -9.00 -26.46
CA ALA A 226 -30.21 -7.57 -26.60
C ALA A 226 -31.67 -7.20 -26.30
N TYR A 227 -31.89 -6.54 -25.17
CA TYR A 227 -33.16 -5.93 -24.81
C TYR A 227 -33.28 -4.57 -25.49
N VAL A 228 -34.27 -4.43 -26.36
CA VAL A 228 -34.50 -3.24 -27.19
C VAL A 228 -35.81 -2.57 -26.82
N GLU A 229 -35.80 -1.25 -26.67
CA GLU A 229 -37.02 -0.48 -26.42
C GLU A 229 -37.89 -0.45 -27.69
N ALA A 230 -38.83 -1.38 -27.77
CA ALA A 230 -39.74 -1.55 -28.90
C ALA A 230 -41.17 -1.74 -28.38
N GLY A 231 -42.12 -1.07 -29.02
CA GLY A 231 -43.55 -1.16 -28.70
C GLY A 231 -44.30 -2.25 -29.48
N THR A 232 -43.67 -2.85 -30.50
CA THR A 232 -44.26 -3.95 -31.29
C THR A 232 -43.22 -4.97 -31.75
N PHE A 233 -43.66 -6.19 -32.06
CA PHE A 233 -42.80 -7.23 -32.67
C PHE A 233 -42.20 -6.80 -34.02
N ALA A 234 -42.91 -5.98 -34.79
CA ALA A 234 -42.42 -5.44 -36.05
C ALA A 234 -41.23 -4.48 -35.83
N GLU A 235 -41.26 -3.66 -34.77
CA GLU A 235 -40.13 -2.79 -34.41
C GLU A 235 -38.88 -3.60 -34.00
N LEU A 236 -39.06 -4.74 -33.32
CA LEU A 236 -37.95 -5.67 -33.00
C LEU A 236 -37.37 -6.32 -34.25
N CYS A 237 -38.22 -6.76 -35.19
CA CYS A 237 -37.77 -7.28 -36.47
C CYS A 237 -37.00 -6.23 -37.27
N ALA A 238 -37.48 -4.98 -37.30
CA ALA A 238 -36.80 -3.88 -37.97
C ALA A 238 -35.43 -3.57 -37.33
N PHE A 239 -35.29 -3.73 -36.01
CA PHE A 239 -33.98 -3.64 -35.35
C PHE A 239 -33.04 -4.76 -35.80
N ALA A 240 -33.51 -6.01 -35.85
CA ALA A 240 -32.73 -7.14 -36.35
C ALA A 240 -32.29 -6.94 -37.81
N GLU A 241 -33.19 -6.46 -38.68
CA GLU A 241 -32.91 -6.16 -40.09
C GLU A 241 -31.83 -5.09 -40.28
N ARG A 242 -31.66 -4.16 -39.34
CA ARG A 242 -30.53 -3.20 -39.35
C ARG A 242 -29.20 -3.84 -38.97
N ILE A 243 -29.21 -4.93 -38.19
CA ILE A 243 -28.01 -5.67 -37.79
C ILE A 243 -27.56 -6.63 -38.90
N VAL A 244 -28.49 -7.25 -39.63
CA VAL A 244 -28.18 -8.26 -40.67
C VAL A 244 -27.08 -7.82 -41.66
N PRO A 245 -27.07 -6.59 -42.21
CA PRO A 245 -25.99 -6.13 -43.10
C PRO A 245 -24.61 -6.10 -42.44
N LEU A 246 -24.54 -5.82 -41.13
CA LEU A 246 -23.29 -5.78 -40.35
C LEU A 246 -22.74 -7.18 -40.04
N MET A 247 -23.58 -8.20 -40.15
CA MET A 247 -23.21 -9.60 -39.90
C MET A 247 -22.65 -10.30 -41.16
N LYS A 248 -22.66 -9.65 -42.33
CA LYS A 248 -22.28 -10.29 -43.61
C LYS A 248 -20.81 -10.73 -43.66
N ASP A 249 -19.92 -9.96 -43.04
CA ASP A 249 -18.47 -10.20 -43.03
C ASP A 249 -18.00 -10.98 -41.78
N VAL A 250 -18.94 -11.51 -40.99
CA VAL A 250 -18.60 -12.27 -39.79
C VAL A 250 -18.10 -13.65 -40.19
N ASP A 251 -16.82 -13.93 -39.97
CA ASP A 251 -16.19 -15.18 -40.39
C ASP A 251 -16.93 -16.44 -39.91
N TYR A 252 -16.89 -17.49 -40.73
CA TYR A 252 -17.30 -18.82 -40.32
C TYR A 252 -16.38 -19.30 -39.20
N ALA A 253 -16.94 -19.59 -38.02
CA ALA A 253 -16.15 -20.11 -36.92
C ALA A 253 -15.70 -21.55 -37.23
N GLY A 254 -14.41 -21.82 -37.05
CA GLY A 254 -13.82 -23.16 -37.11
C GLY A 254 -14.52 -24.15 -36.17
N ALA A 255 -14.19 -25.44 -36.35
CA ALA A 255 -14.90 -26.60 -35.79
C ALA A 255 -15.50 -26.38 -34.39
N THR A 256 -16.82 -26.22 -34.34
CA THR A 256 -17.63 -26.41 -33.13
C THR A 256 -17.56 -27.88 -32.74
N GLY A 257 -17.51 -28.17 -31.43
CA GLY A 257 -17.65 -29.54 -30.97
C GLY A 257 -19.05 -30.08 -31.30
N LEU A 258 -19.20 -31.40 -31.29
CA LEU A 258 -20.47 -32.05 -31.64
C LEU A 258 -21.61 -31.63 -30.70
N ASP A 259 -21.32 -31.46 -29.42
CA ASP A 259 -22.31 -31.07 -28.42
C ASP A 259 -22.80 -29.63 -28.65
N GLU A 260 -21.87 -28.70 -28.88
CA GLU A 260 -22.21 -27.31 -29.16
C GLU A 260 -22.97 -27.16 -30.49
N GLN A 261 -22.55 -27.91 -31.52
CA GLN A 261 -23.25 -27.92 -32.80
C GLN A 261 -24.67 -28.51 -32.70
N SER A 262 -24.85 -29.53 -31.86
CA SER A 262 -26.17 -30.13 -31.58
C SER A 262 -27.10 -29.13 -30.90
N GLU A 263 -26.61 -28.41 -29.89
CA GLU A 263 -27.40 -27.39 -29.19
C GLU A 263 -27.82 -26.25 -30.13
N ILE A 264 -26.86 -25.71 -30.91
CA ILE A 264 -27.13 -24.66 -31.91
C ILE A 264 -28.20 -25.12 -32.90
N THR A 265 -28.08 -26.35 -33.42
CA THR A 265 -28.99 -26.89 -34.43
C THR A 265 -30.40 -27.07 -33.84
N THR A 266 -30.51 -27.60 -32.63
CA THR A 266 -31.78 -27.81 -31.93
C THR A 266 -32.50 -26.48 -31.70
N GLN A 267 -31.80 -25.48 -31.14
CA GLN A 267 -32.36 -24.16 -30.85
C GLN A 267 -32.81 -23.44 -32.14
N SER A 268 -31.96 -23.42 -33.18
CA SER A 268 -32.31 -22.80 -34.46
C SER A 268 -33.53 -23.45 -35.12
N LEU A 269 -33.63 -24.78 -35.11
CA LEU A 269 -34.80 -25.48 -35.68
C LEU A 269 -36.06 -25.20 -34.87
N MET A 270 -35.98 -25.21 -33.54
CA MET A 270 -37.11 -24.86 -32.67
C MET A 270 -37.65 -23.47 -33.01
N GLN A 271 -36.78 -22.46 -33.09
CA GLN A 271 -37.17 -21.09 -33.44
C GLN A 271 -37.73 -20.97 -34.86
N PHE A 272 -37.15 -21.71 -35.82
CA PHE A 272 -37.68 -21.74 -37.19
C PHE A 272 -39.11 -22.30 -37.22
N TYR A 273 -39.36 -23.45 -36.58
CA TYR A 273 -40.69 -24.07 -36.58
C TYR A 273 -41.72 -23.24 -35.81
N GLU A 274 -41.35 -22.66 -34.67
CA GLU A 274 -42.23 -21.76 -33.90
C GLU A 274 -42.64 -20.53 -34.73
N SER A 275 -41.74 -19.99 -35.57
CA SER A 275 -42.05 -18.84 -36.43
C SER A 275 -43.11 -19.12 -37.51
N LEU A 276 -43.37 -20.40 -37.80
CA LEU A 276 -44.36 -20.84 -38.80
C LEU A 276 -45.75 -21.08 -38.19
N LEU A 277 -45.88 -21.07 -36.86
CA LEU A 277 -47.14 -21.33 -36.17
C LEU A 277 -47.97 -20.04 -36.06
N PRO A 278 -49.14 -19.94 -36.73
CA PRO A 278 -49.95 -18.72 -36.69
C PRO A 278 -50.63 -18.45 -35.34
N ASP A 279 -50.84 -19.49 -34.53
CA ASP A 279 -51.52 -19.44 -33.23
C ASP A 279 -50.57 -19.57 -32.02
N SER A 280 -49.26 -19.32 -32.20
CA SER A 280 -48.32 -19.34 -31.08
C SER A 280 -48.62 -18.21 -30.08
N SER A 281 -48.45 -18.48 -28.78
CA SER A 281 -48.63 -17.48 -27.72
C SER A 281 -47.54 -16.40 -27.71
N GLU A 282 -46.38 -16.69 -28.32
CA GLU A 282 -45.23 -15.79 -28.44
C GLU A 282 -44.84 -15.74 -29.93
N LYS A 283 -44.62 -14.54 -30.48
CA LYS A 283 -44.19 -14.38 -31.88
C LYS A 283 -42.69 -14.50 -31.95
N THR A 284 -42.18 -15.34 -32.85
CA THR A 284 -40.73 -15.50 -33.07
C THR A 284 -40.34 -15.38 -34.54
N LYS A 285 -39.09 -14.97 -34.81
CA LYS A 285 -38.50 -14.93 -36.15
C LYS A 285 -36.99 -15.22 -36.08
N LEU A 286 -36.53 -16.08 -36.98
CA LEU A 286 -35.11 -16.43 -37.14
C LEU A 286 -34.50 -15.65 -38.32
N TYR A 287 -33.37 -14.99 -38.07
CA TYR A 287 -32.42 -14.58 -39.11
C TYR A 287 -31.15 -15.41 -38.97
N GLU A 288 -30.69 -16.05 -40.04
CA GLU A 288 -29.49 -16.88 -40.04
C GLU A 288 -28.61 -16.53 -41.25
N GLY A 289 -27.29 -16.54 -41.05
CA GLY A 289 -26.33 -16.32 -42.14
C GLY A 289 -26.36 -17.44 -43.18
N PRO A 290 -26.04 -17.19 -44.46
CA PRO A 290 -26.12 -18.21 -45.53
C PRO A 290 -25.29 -19.48 -45.25
N GLN A 291 -24.18 -19.33 -44.52
CA GLN A 291 -23.30 -20.44 -44.12
C GLN A 291 -23.59 -20.94 -42.70
N LYS A 292 -24.68 -20.48 -42.07
CA LYS A 292 -24.99 -20.76 -40.66
C LYS A 292 -23.83 -20.37 -39.71
N ASN A 293 -23.19 -19.25 -40.01
CA ASN A 293 -22.07 -18.69 -39.24
C ASN A 293 -22.53 -17.77 -38.09
N TRP A 294 -23.78 -17.33 -38.08
CA TRP A 294 -24.39 -16.51 -37.03
C TRP A 294 -25.92 -16.65 -37.05
N ARG A 295 -26.59 -16.31 -35.93
CA ARG A 295 -28.07 -16.24 -35.82
C ARG A 295 -28.55 -15.05 -35.00
N LEU A 296 -29.71 -14.52 -35.37
CA LEU A 296 -30.50 -13.60 -34.56
C LEU A 296 -31.88 -14.22 -34.32
N PHE A 297 -32.20 -14.47 -33.07
CA PHE A 297 -33.52 -14.96 -32.64
C PHE A 297 -34.34 -13.78 -32.13
N VAL A 298 -35.46 -13.46 -32.76
CA VAL A 298 -36.31 -12.33 -32.37
C VAL A 298 -37.59 -12.85 -31.75
N THR A 299 -37.96 -12.41 -30.55
CA THR A 299 -39.22 -12.78 -29.88
C THR A 299 -39.88 -11.57 -29.22
N ASP A 300 -41.21 -11.54 -29.11
CA ASP A 300 -41.95 -10.54 -28.32
C ASP A 300 -42.05 -10.86 -26.82
N SER A 301 -41.41 -11.94 -26.38
CA SER A 301 -41.29 -12.32 -24.97
C SER A 301 -40.10 -11.64 -24.28
N PRO A 302 -40.29 -10.91 -23.16
CA PRO A 302 -39.20 -10.27 -22.41
C PRO A 302 -38.44 -11.25 -21.49
N LYS A 303 -38.87 -12.52 -21.41
CA LYS A 303 -38.26 -13.52 -20.54
C LYS A 303 -36.78 -13.72 -20.91
N LEU A 304 -35.94 -13.90 -19.91
CA LEU A 304 -34.53 -14.22 -20.14
C LEU A 304 -34.41 -15.66 -20.69
N GLU A 305 -33.68 -15.80 -21.80
CA GLU A 305 -33.36 -17.09 -22.42
C GLU A 305 -31.88 -17.11 -22.80
N THR A 306 -31.21 -18.23 -22.55
CA THR A 306 -29.78 -18.38 -22.86
C THR A 306 -29.58 -18.54 -24.36
N SER A 307 -28.47 -18.00 -24.85
CA SER A 307 -28.01 -18.25 -26.21
C SER A 307 -27.25 -19.58 -26.25
N PRO A 308 -27.34 -20.37 -27.35
CA PRO A 308 -26.40 -21.47 -27.60
C PRO A 308 -24.98 -20.99 -27.91
N LEU A 309 -24.70 -19.68 -27.74
CA LEU A 309 -23.44 -19.00 -28.03
C LEU A 309 -23.08 -19.07 -29.52
N TYR A 310 -21.79 -18.94 -29.85
CA TYR A 310 -21.29 -19.06 -31.22
C TYR A 310 -21.99 -18.11 -32.20
N LYS A 311 -21.98 -16.82 -31.85
CA LYS A 311 -22.50 -15.72 -32.66
C LYS A 311 -24.02 -15.79 -32.83
N THR A 312 -24.70 -16.18 -31.77
CA THR A 312 -26.16 -16.28 -31.66
C THR A 312 -26.66 -15.27 -30.64
N LEU A 313 -27.59 -14.40 -31.03
CA LEU A 313 -28.11 -13.34 -30.17
C LEU A 313 -29.64 -13.36 -30.14
N TRP A 314 -30.21 -13.30 -28.94
CA TRP A 314 -31.62 -13.03 -28.74
C TRP A 314 -31.91 -11.53 -28.83
N ILE A 315 -32.94 -11.12 -29.57
CA ILE A 315 -33.45 -9.74 -29.64
C ILE A 315 -34.85 -9.75 -29.03
N LYS A 316 -35.01 -9.02 -27.93
CA LYS A 316 -36.21 -9.07 -27.07
C LYS A 316 -36.68 -7.66 -26.71
N PRO A 317 -37.98 -7.45 -26.44
CA PRO A 317 -38.46 -6.15 -25.96
C PRO A 317 -37.98 -5.89 -24.55
N TRP A 318 -37.87 -4.60 -24.19
CA TRP A 318 -37.68 -4.22 -22.80
C TRP A 318 -38.77 -4.83 -21.91
N PRO A 319 -38.40 -5.40 -20.75
CA PRO A 319 -39.39 -5.74 -19.77
C PRO A 319 -40.01 -4.45 -19.21
N SER A 320 -41.33 -4.47 -18.96
CA SER A 320 -42.01 -3.38 -18.26
C SER A 320 -41.49 -3.20 -16.83
N ASP A 321 -40.96 -4.28 -16.24
CA ASP A 321 -40.28 -4.30 -14.95
C ASP A 321 -39.06 -5.23 -15.01
N TRP A 322 -37.88 -4.70 -14.68
CA TRP A 322 -36.62 -5.45 -14.63
C TRP A 322 -36.60 -6.54 -13.55
N SER A 323 -37.59 -6.56 -12.63
CA SER A 323 -37.75 -7.65 -11.65
C SER A 323 -37.95 -9.03 -12.29
N VAL A 324 -38.33 -9.10 -13.57
CA VAL A 324 -38.40 -10.36 -14.35
C VAL A 324 -37.06 -11.10 -14.40
N LEU A 325 -35.93 -10.39 -14.23
CA LEU A 325 -34.60 -10.99 -14.17
C LEU A 325 -34.26 -11.55 -12.78
N GLY A 326 -35.10 -11.28 -11.78
CA GLY A 326 -34.89 -11.66 -10.38
C GLY A 326 -34.57 -13.13 -10.14
N PRO A 327 -35.27 -14.10 -10.77
CA PRO A 327 -34.95 -15.53 -10.66
C PRO A 327 -33.53 -15.89 -11.13
N TYR A 328 -32.95 -15.06 -12.01
CA TYR A 328 -31.64 -15.28 -12.62
C TYR A 328 -30.50 -14.53 -11.94
N ARG A 329 -30.76 -13.79 -10.85
CA ARG A 329 -29.77 -13.01 -10.09
C ARG A 329 -28.40 -13.72 -9.94
N PRO A 330 -28.30 -15.01 -9.58
CA PRO A 330 -27.00 -15.67 -9.42
C PRO A 330 -26.17 -15.79 -10.71
N TYR A 331 -26.83 -15.70 -11.86
CA TYR A 331 -26.25 -15.88 -13.20
C TYR A 331 -25.97 -14.55 -13.90
N LEU A 332 -26.62 -13.44 -13.52
CA LEU A 332 -26.43 -12.16 -14.20
C LEU A 332 -25.04 -11.58 -13.87
N GLN A 333 -24.34 -11.08 -14.89
CA GLN A 333 -23.03 -10.45 -14.71
C GLN A 333 -22.96 -9.09 -15.39
N THR A 334 -22.70 -9.06 -16.70
CA THR A 334 -22.40 -7.82 -17.42
C THR A 334 -23.60 -7.36 -18.25
N CYS A 335 -23.99 -6.09 -18.10
CA CYS A 335 -24.92 -5.40 -18.98
C CYS A 335 -24.20 -4.36 -19.85
N GLY A 336 -24.27 -4.52 -21.17
CA GLY A 336 -23.87 -3.51 -22.14
C GLY A 336 -24.98 -2.48 -22.32
N LEU A 337 -24.81 -1.30 -21.75
CA LEU A 337 -25.86 -0.28 -21.70
C LEU A 337 -25.62 0.78 -22.79
N ALA A 338 -26.62 0.98 -23.65
CA ALA A 338 -26.67 2.03 -24.66
C ALA A 338 -28.03 2.74 -24.57
N VAL A 339 -28.09 3.76 -23.73
CA VAL A 339 -29.31 4.54 -23.49
C VAL A 339 -29.00 6.03 -23.45
N SER A 340 -30.02 6.84 -23.68
CA SER A 340 -29.97 8.30 -23.53
C SER A 340 -29.63 8.72 -22.09
N ALA A 341 -28.96 9.87 -21.96
CA ALA A 341 -28.48 10.38 -20.67
C ALA A 341 -29.61 10.61 -19.65
N GLU A 342 -30.82 10.92 -20.14
CA GLU A 342 -32.01 11.19 -19.33
C GLU A 342 -32.45 9.97 -18.50
N ILE A 343 -32.35 8.76 -19.07
CA ILE A 343 -32.80 7.52 -18.42
C ILE A 343 -31.67 6.67 -17.86
N PHE A 344 -30.41 7.01 -18.17
CA PHE A 344 -29.22 6.23 -17.78
C PHE A 344 -29.20 5.84 -16.29
N SER A 345 -29.33 6.82 -15.38
CA SER A 345 -29.22 6.57 -13.94
C SER A 345 -30.35 5.69 -13.41
N VAL A 346 -31.57 5.85 -13.92
CA VAL A 346 -32.73 5.06 -13.50
C VAL A 346 -32.62 3.63 -14.03
N THR A 347 -32.28 3.46 -15.30
CA THR A 347 -32.09 2.14 -15.92
C THR A 347 -30.94 1.38 -15.26
N ALA A 348 -29.79 2.03 -15.04
CA ALA A 348 -28.65 1.42 -14.36
C ALA A 348 -29.02 0.94 -12.94
N ARG A 349 -29.71 1.77 -12.15
CA ARG A 349 -30.19 1.40 -10.81
C ARG A 349 -31.12 0.19 -10.86
N ASN A 350 -32.07 0.16 -11.80
CA ASN A 350 -33.01 -0.95 -11.94
C ASN A 350 -32.30 -2.26 -12.30
N LEU A 351 -31.30 -2.22 -13.18
CA LEU A 351 -30.50 -3.38 -13.56
C LEU A 351 -29.66 -3.92 -12.39
N PHE A 352 -29.02 -3.04 -11.61
CA PHE A 352 -28.33 -3.45 -10.37
C PHE A 352 -29.32 -4.08 -9.37
N CYS A 353 -30.49 -3.46 -9.16
CA CYS A 353 -31.54 -4.02 -8.31
C CYS A 353 -32.05 -5.38 -8.81
N ALA A 354 -31.99 -5.64 -10.12
CA ALA A 354 -32.39 -6.89 -10.74
C ALA A 354 -31.33 -8.00 -10.61
N GLY A 355 -30.08 -7.66 -10.28
CA GLY A 355 -28.99 -8.61 -10.03
C GLY A 355 -27.78 -8.49 -10.96
N VAL A 356 -27.78 -7.55 -11.90
CA VAL A 356 -26.59 -7.28 -12.74
C VAL A 356 -25.46 -6.81 -11.84
N THR A 357 -24.28 -7.41 -11.94
CA THR A 357 -23.13 -7.04 -11.10
C THR A 357 -22.27 -5.96 -11.73
N ARG A 358 -22.39 -5.76 -13.04
CA ARG A 358 -21.52 -4.90 -13.83
C ARG A 358 -22.25 -4.25 -15.00
N ILE A 359 -22.15 -2.94 -15.15
CA ILE A 359 -22.68 -2.20 -16.30
C ILE A 359 -21.52 -1.54 -17.03
N ARG A 360 -21.46 -1.72 -18.35
CA ARG A 360 -20.45 -1.12 -19.22
C ARG A 360 -21.11 -0.46 -20.42
N PRO A 361 -20.47 0.56 -21.03
CA PRO A 361 -20.88 1.02 -22.36
C PRO A 361 -20.89 -0.16 -23.34
N LEU A 362 -21.90 -0.24 -24.20
CA LEU A 362 -21.95 -1.27 -25.23
C LEU A 362 -20.77 -1.11 -26.21
N GLY A 363 -20.02 -2.19 -26.44
CA GLY A 363 -18.73 -2.20 -27.15
C GLY A 363 -17.51 -2.20 -26.23
N LYS A 364 -17.72 -2.20 -24.90
CA LYS A 364 -16.68 -2.30 -23.87
C LYS A 364 -17.05 -3.30 -22.77
N MET A 365 -17.87 -4.30 -23.08
CA MET A 365 -18.36 -5.29 -22.12
C MET A 365 -17.23 -6.24 -21.67
N THR A 366 -16.30 -6.58 -22.57
CA THR A 366 -15.15 -7.44 -22.26
C THR A 366 -13.95 -6.70 -21.70
N GLU A 367 -13.86 -5.37 -21.87
CA GLU A 367 -12.83 -4.56 -21.22
C GLU A 367 -12.94 -4.70 -19.71
N GLY A 368 -11.86 -4.51 -18.95
CA GLY A 368 -11.85 -4.53 -17.48
C GLY A 368 -10.90 -3.49 -16.90
N HIS A 369 -10.95 -3.27 -15.59
CA HIS A 369 -9.90 -2.51 -14.90
C HIS A 369 -9.24 -3.37 -13.81
N VAL A 370 -8.05 -2.97 -13.38
CA VAL A 370 -7.30 -3.67 -12.33
C VAL A 370 -8.11 -3.69 -11.02
N GLY A 371 -8.19 -4.87 -10.40
CA GLY A 371 -8.96 -5.09 -9.16
C GLY A 371 -10.46 -4.83 -9.32
N GLU A 372 -11.02 -5.04 -10.51
CA GLU A 372 -12.47 -5.07 -10.71
C GLU A 372 -13.08 -6.32 -10.06
N PRO A 373 -14.20 -6.21 -9.33
CA PRO A 373 -14.89 -7.38 -8.79
C PRO A 373 -15.28 -8.35 -9.90
N HIS A 374 -14.92 -9.62 -9.74
CA HIS A 374 -15.38 -10.70 -10.61
C HIS A 374 -16.72 -11.20 -10.09
N ASP A 375 -17.76 -11.18 -10.91
CA ASP A 375 -19.12 -11.56 -10.52
C ASP A 375 -19.68 -10.78 -9.31
N GLY A 376 -19.24 -9.53 -9.13
CA GLY A 376 -19.61 -8.71 -7.99
C GLY A 376 -18.87 -9.05 -6.69
N GLU A 377 -17.87 -9.94 -6.74
CA GLU A 377 -17.08 -10.38 -5.60
C GLU A 377 -15.58 -10.09 -5.79
N TYR A 378 -14.88 -9.88 -4.67
CA TYR A 378 -13.43 -9.79 -4.64
C TYR A 378 -12.83 -11.15 -4.32
N GLY A 379 -12.11 -11.74 -5.28
CA GLY A 379 -11.54 -13.09 -5.20
C GLY A 379 -10.54 -13.25 -4.03
N LEU A 380 -9.62 -12.30 -3.87
CA LEU A 380 -8.60 -12.35 -2.81
C LEU A 380 -9.23 -12.37 -1.42
N ALA A 381 -10.31 -11.62 -1.20
CA ALA A 381 -11.04 -11.61 0.08
C ALA A 381 -11.61 -12.99 0.43
N ARG A 382 -12.00 -13.79 -0.57
CA ARG A 382 -12.54 -15.15 -0.36
C ARG A 382 -11.47 -16.15 0.04
N PHE A 383 -10.20 -15.87 -0.27
CA PHE A 383 -9.02 -16.70 0.08
C PHE A 383 -8.40 -16.37 1.44
N LEU A 384 -9.02 -15.44 2.18
CA LEU A 384 -8.57 -14.98 3.49
C LEU A 384 -9.62 -15.25 4.57
N ARG A 385 -9.19 -15.28 5.82
CA ARG A 385 -10.07 -15.26 6.99
C ARG A 385 -9.69 -14.13 7.93
N ARG A 386 -10.70 -13.51 8.52
CA ARG A 386 -10.52 -12.52 9.58
C ARG A 386 -10.27 -13.23 10.90
N VAL A 387 -9.30 -12.72 11.64
CA VAL A 387 -8.97 -13.16 13.00
C VAL A 387 -9.00 -11.95 13.93
N SER A 388 -9.37 -12.18 15.18
CA SER A 388 -9.38 -11.16 16.21
C SER A 388 -8.71 -11.66 17.49
N MET A 389 -8.14 -10.73 18.25
CA MET A 389 -7.49 -11.00 19.52
C MET A 389 -7.75 -9.82 20.46
N GLU A 390 -8.15 -10.10 21.69
CA GLU A 390 -8.18 -9.11 22.77
C GLU A 390 -7.02 -9.38 23.73
N SER A 391 -6.25 -8.36 24.09
CA SER A 391 -5.07 -8.50 24.96
C SER A 391 -4.84 -7.26 25.82
N ASP A 392 -4.61 -7.48 27.12
CA ASP A 392 -4.12 -6.45 28.07
C ASP A 392 -2.64 -6.13 27.87
N LEU A 393 -1.90 -7.07 27.26
CA LEU A 393 -0.53 -6.82 26.86
C LEU A 393 -0.56 -6.00 25.57
N SER A 394 0.15 -4.87 25.58
CA SER A 394 0.47 -4.11 24.38
C SER A 394 1.14 -5.06 23.39
N CYS A 395 0.46 -5.44 22.32
CA CYS A 395 1.09 -6.20 21.25
C CYS A 395 2.13 -5.26 20.60
N PRO A 396 3.44 -5.53 20.70
CA PRO A 396 4.41 -4.72 19.98
C PRO A 396 4.06 -4.75 18.50
N ALA A 397 4.08 -3.58 17.87
CA ALA A 397 3.86 -3.45 16.45
C ALA A 397 4.67 -4.49 15.66
N SER A 398 3.97 -5.46 15.08
CA SER A 398 4.43 -6.44 14.08
C SER A 398 5.58 -7.38 14.48
N HIS A 399 5.39 -8.68 14.18
CA HIS A 399 6.51 -9.53 13.80
C HIS A 399 6.98 -9.13 12.39
N SER A 400 7.39 -7.88 12.13
CA SER A 400 7.76 -7.47 10.78
C SER A 400 8.96 -8.28 10.29
N LEU A 401 8.76 -9.03 9.20
CA LEU A 401 9.91 -9.61 8.48
C LEU A 401 10.69 -8.46 7.86
N SER A 402 12.01 -8.49 8.03
CA SER A 402 12.90 -7.49 7.46
C SER A 402 12.70 -7.40 5.96
N THR A 403 12.47 -6.18 5.48
CA THR A 403 12.48 -5.89 4.06
C THR A 403 13.84 -6.31 3.44
N PRO A 404 13.85 -7.02 2.30
CA PRO A 404 15.09 -7.52 1.71
C PRO A 404 16.01 -6.37 1.28
N MET A 405 17.32 -6.62 1.39
CA MET A 405 18.35 -5.66 0.99
C MET A 405 18.29 -5.38 -0.51
N VAL A 406 18.26 -4.10 -0.88
CA VAL A 406 18.29 -3.67 -2.28
C VAL A 406 19.73 -3.47 -2.73
N LYS A 407 20.16 -4.20 -3.77
CA LYS A 407 21.48 -4.01 -4.40
C LYS A 407 21.40 -2.83 -5.38
N ALA A 408 21.82 -1.64 -4.93
CA ALA A 408 21.86 -0.42 -5.74
C ALA A 408 23.14 0.40 -5.47
N PRO A 409 23.48 1.38 -6.33
CA PRO A 409 24.47 2.42 -5.99
C PRO A 409 24.00 3.26 -4.80
N LEU A 410 24.95 3.84 -4.06
CA LEU A 410 24.62 4.77 -2.97
C LEU A 410 24.01 6.05 -3.53
N MET A 411 22.96 6.56 -2.88
CA MET A 411 22.27 7.78 -3.29
C MET A 411 22.44 8.86 -2.23
N ASP A 412 23.11 9.96 -2.59
CA ASP A 412 23.04 11.20 -1.82
C ASP A 412 21.76 11.98 -2.15
N LYS A 413 21.60 13.17 -1.55
CA LYS A 413 20.41 14.00 -1.78
C LYS A 413 20.27 14.48 -3.22
N ALA A 414 21.37 14.76 -3.92
CA ALA A 414 21.33 15.22 -5.30
C ALA A 414 20.95 14.07 -6.25
N ALA A 415 21.54 12.89 -6.05
CA ALA A 415 21.20 11.67 -6.75
C ALA A 415 19.74 11.26 -6.51
N PHE A 416 19.25 11.38 -5.27
CA PHE A 416 17.84 11.16 -4.94
C PHE A 416 16.90 12.09 -5.69
N GLN A 417 17.20 13.40 -5.74
CA GLN A 417 16.37 14.35 -6.47
C GLN A 417 16.37 14.04 -7.97
N LYS A 418 17.55 13.81 -8.56
CA LYS A 418 17.71 13.49 -9.98
C LYS A 418 17.00 12.18 -10.38
N ALA A 419 17.10 11.14 -9.55
CA ALA A 419 16.43 9.86 -9.80
C ALA A 419 14.90 9.99 -9.79
N ASN A 420 14.38 10.97 -9.03
CA ASN A 420 12.95 11.20 -8.84
C ASN A 420 12.41 12.40 -9.64
N GLU A 421 13.20 12.99 -10.54
CA GLU A 421 12.74 14.02 -11.48
C GLU A 421 11.91 13.45 -12.63
N ARG A 422 12.12 12.17 -12.99
CA ARG A 422 11.56 11.54 -14.21
C ARG A 422 10.49 10.46 -13.95
N ASN A 423 10.19 10.12 -12.70
CA ASN A 423 9.33 8.98 -12.36
C ASN A 423 7.94 9.37 -11.81
N VAL A 424 6.92 8.75 -12.42
CA VAL A 424 5.56 8.33 -11.95
C VAL A 424 4.62 9.39 -11.33
N HIS A 425 3.31 9.16 -11.57
CA HIS A 425 2.17 9.84 -10.95
C HIS A 425 2.44 10.21 -9.48
N THR A 426 2.29 11.49 -9.16
CA THR A 426 2.52 12.06 -7.84
C THR A 426 1.26 12.79 -7.39
N ASP A 427 0.79 12.45 -6.19
CA ASP A 427 -0.41 13.05 -5.59
C ASP A 427 -0.07 14.17 -4.60
N LEU A 428 1.05 14.04 -3.88
CA LEU A 428 1.42 14.86 -2.74
C LEU A 428 2.89 15.32 -2.83
N TYR A 429 3.13 16.56 -2.40
CA TYR A 429 4.45 17.17 -2.35
C TYR A 429 4.74 17.73 -0.96
N PHE A 430 5.83 17.27 -0.36
CA PHE A 430 6.34 17.84 0.89
C PHE A 430 7.71 18.46 0.68
N LYS A 431 7.97 19.56 1.39
CA LYS A 431 9.22 20.29 1.35
C LYS A 431 10.07 19.85 2.54
N SER A 432 11.31 19.44 2.25
CA SER A 432 12.29 19.15 3.30
C SER A 432 12.63 20.43 4.08
N GLY A 433 12.88 20.30 5.38
CA GLY A 433 13.23 21.42 6.25
C GLY A 433 14.63 21.99 6.06
N GLY A 434 15.22 21.95 4.86
CA GLY A 434 16.37 22.78 4.44
C GLY A 434 17.66 22.68 5.27
N SER A 435 17.84 21.64 6.09
CA SER A 435 18.97 21.51 7.01
C SER A 435 20.33 21.32 6.35
N SER A 436 20.36 21.05 5.04
CA SER A 436 21.56 20.81 4.24
C SER A 436 21.73 21.82 3.08
N GLY A 437 20.95 22.92 3.07
CA GLY A 437 20.94 23.90 1.97
C GLY A 437 19.55 24.11 1.36
N THR A 438 19.47 24.20 0.02
CA THR A 438 18.22 24.47 -0.72
C THR A 438 17.16 23.43 -0.39
N PRO A 439 15.97 23.84 0.09
CA PRO A 439 14.87 22.91 0.35
C PRO A 439 14.48 22.14 -0.91
N ALA A 440 14.53 20.82 -0.82
CA ALA A 440 14.12 19.93 -1.89
C ALA A 440 12.69 19.39 -1.66
N LEU A 441 11.99 19.07 -2.75
CA LEU A 441 10.65 18.48 -2.72
C LEU A 441 10.75 16.95 -2.70
N SER A 442 9.97 16.33 -1.84
CA SER A 442 9.77 14.89 -1.77
C SER A 442 8.34 14.60 -2.25
N ARG A 443 8.21 13.66 -3.18
CA ARG A 443 6.97 13.33 -3.90
C ARG A 443 6.35 12.10 -3.29
N PHE A 444 5.03 12.03 -3.17
CA PHE A 444 4.30 10.87 -2.63
C PHE A 444 3.06 10.57 -3.48
N THR A 445 2.72 9.29 -3.67
CA THR A 445 1.33 8.90 -3.95
C THR A 445 0.55 8.88 -2.65
N TYR A 446 -0.79 8.99 -2.72
CA TYR A 446 -1.63 8.84 -1.53
C TYR A 446 -1.43 7.46 -0.88
N ARG A 447 -1.25 6.43 -1.71
CA ARG A 447 -0.93 5.07 -1.29
C ARG A 447 0.34 5.02 -0.43
N ASP A 448 1.47 5.51 -0.96
CA ASP A 448 2.74 5.55 -0.24
C ASP A 448 2.62 6.32 1.09
N TYR A 449 1.99 7.50 1.03
CA TYR A 449 1.79 8.34 2.20
C TYR A 449 0.98 7.63 3.30
N HIS A 450 -0.17 7.06 2.96
CA HIS A 450 -1.03 6.38 3.93
C HIS A 450 -0.40 5.10 4.49
N LEU A 451 0.39 4.37 3.71
CA LEU A 451 1.17 3.23 4.19
C LEU A 451 2.23 3.66 5.21
N LEU A 452 3.00 4.70 4.92
CA LEU A 452 3.99 5.23 5.87
C LEU A 452 3.34 5.71 7.18
N MET A 453 2.19 6.39 7.08
CA MET A 453 1.46 6.87 8.25
C MET A 453 0.84 5.73 9.08
N SER A 454 0.47 4.58 8.50
CA SER A 454 -0.04 3.44 9.27
C SER A 454 1.05 2.82 10.16
N TYR A 455 2.29 2.74 9.67
CA TYR A 455 3.41 2.27 10.49
C TYR A 455 3.77 3.26 11.60
N ALA A 456 3.77 4.57 11.30
CA ALA A 456 3.98 5.58 12.33
C ALA A 456 2.87 5.55 13.41
N ALA A 457 1.63 5.27 13.02
CA ALA A 457 0.52 5.04 13.96
C ALA A 457 0.79 3.86 14.92
N LYS A 458 1.25 2.72 14.39
CA LYS A 458 1.68 1.57 15.21
C LYS A 458 2.80 1.95 16.19
N GLY A 459 3.74 2.77 15.72
CA GLY A 459 4.84 3.30 16.53
C GLY A 459 4.36 4.17 17.69
N LEU A 460 3.41 5.06 17.44
CA LEU A 460 2.87 5.97 18.46
C LEU A 460 2.04 5.23 19.53
N ILE A 461 1.27 4.21 19.12
CA ILE A 461 0.61 3.28 20.06
C ILE A 461 1.67 2.57 20.92
N SER A 462 2.73 2.06 20.31
CA SER A 462 3.84 1.39 21.02
C SER A 462 4.55 2.31 22.02
N ALA A 463 4.57 3.62 21.73
CA ALA A 463 5.14 4.65 22.60
C ALA A 463 4.29 4.94 23.85
N GLY A 464 3.02 4.50 23.88
CA GLY A 464 2.10 4.63 25.02
C GLY A 464 0.86 5.48 24.75
N LEU A 465 0.58 5.85 23.49
CA LEU A 465 -0.65 6.53 23.13
C LEU A 465 -1.82 5.54 23.18
N ASN A 466 -2.90 5.94 23.85
CA ASN A 466 -4.07 5.11 24.07
C ASN A 466 -5.32 5.81 23.52
N PRO A 467 -5.89 5.35 22.39
CA PRO A 467 -7.02 6.03 21.76
C PRO A 467 -8.30 6.10 22.60
N LYS A 468 -8.43 5.25 23.63
CA LYS A 468 -9.62 5.19 24.48
C LYS A 468 -9.64 6.29 25.55
N ASP A 469 -8.46 6.63 26.07
CA ASP A 469 -8.30 7.54 27.20
C ASP A 469 -7.68 8.89 26.81
N ASP A 470 -7.06 8.97 25.62
CA ASP A 470 -6.32 10.15 25.20
C ASP A 470 -7.15 11.13 24.34
N LEU A 471 -6.96 12.43 24.61
CA LEU A 471 -7.36 13.53 23.73
C LEU A 471 -6.09 14.27 23.30
N CYS A 472 -5.80 14.27 21.99
CA CYS A 472 -4.55 14.79 21.46
C CYS A 472 -4.70 16.22 20.96
N VAL A 473 -3.78 17.13 21.28
CA VAL A 473 -3.63 18.39 20.55
C VAL A 473 -2.40 18.33 19.65
N ASN A 474 -2.60 18.54 18.35
CA ASN A 474 -1.54 18.53 17.37
C ASN A 474 -1.03 19.96 17.13
N LEU A 475 0.15 20.26 17.66
CA LEU A 475 0.86 21.55 17.58
C LEU A 475 2.10 21.45 16.68
N PHE A 476 2.15 20.52 15.73
CA PHE A 476 3.12 20.64 14.66
C PHE A 476 2.76 21.81 13.73
N PHE A 477 3.76 22.46 13.14
CA PHE A 477 3.53 23.52 12.16
C PHE A 477 2.82 22.97 10.92
N GLY A 478 1.77 23.67 10.47
CA GLY A 478 1.07 23.41 9.22
C GLY A 478 1.42 24.45 8.14
N GLY A 479 1.16 24.10 6.88
CA GLY A 479 1.39 24.99 5.73
C GLY A 479 2.84 24.98 5.21
N GLY A 480 3.12 25.82 4.20
CA GLY A 480 4.46 25.96 3.63
C GLY A 480 5.04 24.69 2.97
N LEU A 481 4.17 23.75 2.60
CA LEU A 481 4.49 22.39 2.13
C LEU A 481 5.20 21.52 3.19
N TYR A 482 5.15 21.89 4.46
CA TYR A 482 5.75 21.09 5.53
C TYR A 482 4.83 19.93 5.92
N GLY A 483 5.38 18.70 5.96
CA GLY A 483 4.58 17.50 6.19
C GLY A 483 4.17 17.26 7.64
N GLY A 484 4.78 17.94 8.62
CA GLY A 484 4.66 17.63 10.05
C GLY A 484 3.22 17.55 10.55
N PHE A 485 2.46 18.65 10.46
CA PHE A 485 1.07 18.69 10.92
C PHE A 485 0.18 17.65 10.22
N LEU A 486 0.22 17.58 8.89
CA LEU A 486 -0.61 16.67 8.09
C LEU A 486 -0.28 15.19 8.38
N SER A 487 1.00 14.87 8.54
CA SER A 487 1.46 13.52 8.88
C SER A 487 0.87 13.09 10.21
N PHE A 488 1.03 13.90 11.27
CA PHE A 488 0.48 13.57 12.58
C PHE A 488 -1.05 13.63 12.62
N TYR A 489 -1.70 14.48 11.83
CA TYR A 489 -3.15 14.44 11.66
C TYR A 489 -3.61 13.07 11.13
N THR A 490 -2.96 12.57 10.08
CA THR A 490 -3.27 11.28 9.45
C THR A 490 -2.92 10.10 10.36
N ILE A 491 -1.83 10.19 11.11
CA ILE A 491 -1.44 9.18 12.11
C ILE A 491 -2.52 9.07 13.20
N LEU A 492 -2.93 10.20 13.77
CA LEU A 492 -3.97 10.20 14.82
C LEU A 492 -5.33 9.73 14.28
N GLU A 493 -5.68 10.08 13.04
CA GLU A 493 -6.87 9.57 12.34
C GLU A 493 -6.84 8.04 12.20
N LYS A 494 -5.70 7.47 11.78
CA LYS A 494 -5.53 6.01 11.64
C LYS A 494 -5.61 5.27 12.97
N ILE A 495 -5.14 5.88 14.04
CA ILE A 495 -5.27 5.34 15.40
C ILE A 495 -6.73 5.42 15.89
N GLY A 496 -7.54 6.33 15.35
CA GLY A 496 -8.89 6.60 15.82
C GLY A 496 -8.93 7.31 17.16
N VAL A 497 -7.86 8.04 17.53
CA VAL A 497 -7.82 8.84 18.76
C VAL A 497 -8.46 10.23 18.52
N PRO A 498 -9.29 10.74 19.46
CA PRO A 498 -9.76 12.11 19.40
C PRO A 498 -8.61 13.11 19.31
N GLN A 499 -8.69 14.03 18.34
CA GLN A 499 -7.66 15.05 18.13
C GLN A 499 -8.25 16.47 17.98
N LEU A 500 -7.51 17.43 18.52
CA LEU A 500 -7.65 18.87 18.35
C LEU A 500 -6.61 19.31 17.30
N PRO A 501 -6.99 19.48 16.03
CA PRO A 501 -6.08 19.78 14.93
C PRO A 501 -5.72 21.28 14.90
N MET A 502 -5.03 21.76 15.94
CA MET A 502 -4.81 23.19 16.18
C MET A 502 -3.67 23.79 15.34
N SER A 503 -2.65 22.98 15.03
CA SER A 503 -1.34 23.42 14.51
C SER A 503 -0.62 24.40 15.45
N ALA A 504 0.69 24.56 15.29
CA ALA A 504 1.43 25.57 16.05
C ALA A 504 0.95 26.98 15.67
N HIS A 505 0.62 27.80 16.67
CA HIS A 505 0.19 29.18 16.51
C HIS A 505 1.18 30.16 17.16
N LEU A 506 1.35 31.35 16.59
CA LEU A 506 2.31 32.34 17.12
C LEU A 506 1.83 32.98 18.43
N ASP A 507 0.51 33.09 18.61
CA ASP A 507 -0.09 33.46 19.88
C ASP A 507 -0.09 32.27 20.85
N PHE A 508 0.96 32.18 21.66
CA PHE A 508 1.12 31.14 22.68
C PHE A 508 0.09 31.26 23.81
N GLN A 509 -0.42 32.46 24.09
CA GLN A 509 -1.44 32.66 25.12
C GLN A 509 -2.75 31.99 24.71
N TYR A 510 -3.20 32.23 23.47
CA TYR A 510 -4.36 31.56 22.89
C TYR A 510 -4.23 30.03 22.93
N VAL A 511 -3.04 29.50 22.62
CA VAL A 511 -2.75 28.06 22.69
C VAL A 511 -2.85 27.53 24.11
N ALA A 512 -2.24 28.23 25.07
CA ALA A 512 -2.26 27.82 26.46
C ALA A 512 -3.67 27.87 27.07
N GLU A 513 -4.45 28.91 26.77
CA GLU A 513 -5.86 29.03 27.16
C GLU A 513 -6.71 27.92 26.54
N THR A 514 -6.47 27.58 25.27
CA THR A 514 -7.16 26.48 24.59
C THR A 514 -6.86 25.14 25.26
N ILE A 515 -5.60 24.85 25.59
CA ILE A 515 -5.21 23.63 26.33
C ILE A 515 -5.86 23.60 27.71
N LYS A 516 -5.88 24.74 28.42
CA LYS A 516 -6.53 24.84 29.73
C LYS A 516 -8.03 24.56 29.66
N ASN A 517 -8.71 25.06 28.63
CA ASN A 517 -10.16 24.97 28.47
C ASN A 517 -10.61 23.60 27.93
N LEU A 518 -9.95 23.09 26.89
CA LEU A 518 -10.31 21.83 26.23
C LEU A 518 -9.67 20.60 26.89
N ARG A 519 -8.68 20.81 27.76
CA ARG A 519 -8.04 19.79 28.61
C ARG A 519 -7.58 18.53 27.85
N PRO A 520 -6.81 18.64 26.74
CA PRO A 520 -6.22 17.48 26.10
C PRO A 520 -5.27 16.76 27.07
N THR A 521 -5.14 15.45 26.94
CA THR A 521 -4.20 14.64 27.74
C THR A 521 -2.84 14.48 27.05
N VAL A 522 -2.78 14.73 25.74
CA VAL A 522 -1.58 14.54 24.92
C VAL A 522 -1.28 15.79 24.10
N VAL A 523 -0.02 16.21 24.07
CA VAL A 523 0.48 17.26 23.17
C VAL A 523 1.46 16.67 22.18
N LEU A 524 1.30 16.99 20.90
CA LEU A 524 2.26 16.67 19.85
C LEU A 524 2.87 17.96 19.29
N GLY A 525 4.18 18.04 19.10
CA GLY A 525 4.79 19.23 18.49
C GLY A 525 6.31 19.25 18.41
N MET A 526 6.86 20.37 17.95
CA MET A 526 8.31 20.58 17.88
C MET A 526 8.85 20.93 19.28
N PRO A 527 9.96 20.32 19.74
CA PRO A 527 10.59 20.63 21.02
C PRO A 527 10.76 22.13 21.31
N SER A 528 11.33 22.91 20.38
CA SER A 528 11.51 24.37 20.55
C SER A 528 10.22 25.12 20.88
N TYR A 529 9.13 24.79 20.18
CA TYR A 529 7.82 25.38 20.40
C TYR A 529 7.22 24.96 21.75
N LEU A 530 7.29 23.67 22.09
CA LEU A 530 6.78 23.14 23.35
C LEU A 530 7.53 23.70 24.56
N ILE A 531 8.86 23.78 24.48
CA ILE A 531 9.68 24.39 25.54
C ILE A 531 9.28 25.85 25.77
N THR A 532 9.06 26.61 24.69
CA THR A 532 8.61 28.01 24.79
C THR A 532 7.23 28.10 25.46
N LEU A 533 6.28 27.26 25.02
CA LEU A 533 4.92 27.21 25.58
C LEU A 533 4.95 26.91 27.09
N PHE A 534 5.66 25.85 27.52
CA PHE A 534 5.72 25.46 28.94
C PHE A 534 6.53 26.43 29.80
N SER A 535 7.63 26.99 29.28
CA SER A 535 8.46 27.93 30.05
C SER A 535 7.80 29.29 30.27
N GLN A 536 7.12 29.84 29.25
CA GLN A 536 6.50 31.17 29.34
C GLN A 536 5.07 31.11 29.91
N PHE A 537 4.29 30.11 29.48
CA PHE A 537 2.86 30.01 29.81
C PHE A 537 2.54 28.87 30.79
N GLY A 538 3.55 28.18 31.31
CA GLY A 538 3.40 27.09 32.30
C GLY A 538 2.69 27.50 33.59
N HIS A 539 2.72 28.78 33.94
CA HIS A 539 1.97 29.31 35.08
C HIS A 539 0.44 29.07 34.97
N LEU A 540 -0.09 28.93 33.74
CA LEU A 540 -1.50 28.59 33.50
C LEU A 540 -1.84 27.12 33.80
N PHE A 541 -0.83 26.25 33.94
CA PHE A 541 -0.98 24.81 34.12
C PHE A 541 -0.56 24.31 35.52
N ARG A 542 0.11 25.12 36.33
CA ARG A 542 0.74 24.68 37.61
C ARG A 542 -0.20 23.94 38.56
N ASP A 543 -1.45 24.39 38.69
CA ASP A 543 -2.38 23.79 39.66
C ASP A 543 -3.15 22.58 39.11
N ASN A 544 -3.28 22.46 37.78
CA ASN A 544 -4.12 21.44 37.14
C ASN A 544 -3.77 21.22 35.66
N CYS A 545 -2.54 20.77 35.40
CA CYS A 545 -2.08 20.45 34.05
C CYS A 545 -2.85 19.23 33.50
N PRO A 546 -3.61 19.37 32.40
CA PRO A 546 -4.33 18.24 31.80
C PRO A 546 -3.39 17.29 31.03
N ILE A 547 -2.23 17.78 30.60
CA ILE A 547 -1.27 17.02 29.78
C ILE A 547 -0.58 15.94 30.62
N LYS A 548 -0.67 14.70 30.15
CA LYS A 548 0.03 13.52 30.71
C LYS A 548 1.12 13.00 29.80
N LYS A 549 1.04 13.26 28.49
CA LYS A 549 1.98 12.75 27.50
C LYS A 549 2.40 13.84 26.51
N ILE A 550 3.68 13.88 26.17
CA ILE A 550 4.24 14.72 25.11
C ILE A 550 4.92 13.82 24.09
N TYR A 551 4.52 13.97 22.83
CA TYR A 551 5.19 13.36 21.70
C TYR A 551 5.83 14.43 20.82
N PHE A 552 7.12 14.32 20.55
CA PHE A 552 7.85 15.35 19.82
C PHE A 552 8.55 14.82 18.58
N GLY A 553 8.85 15.69 17.62
CA GLY A 553 9.54 15.28 16.39
C GLY A 553 10.28 16.43 15.72
N GLY A 554 11.12 16.09 14.75
CA GLY A 554 11.82 17.06 13.88
C GLY A 554 13.02 17.80 14.50
N GLU A 555 13.17 17.78 15.83
CA GLU A 555 14.29 18.33 16.60
C GLU A 555 14.64 17.40 17.78
N HIS A 556 15.82 17.61 18.36
CA HIS A 556 16.20 16.99 19.62
C HIS A 556 15.49 17.67 20.80
N PHE A 557 15.12 16.88 21.81
CA PHE A 557 14.56 17.41 23.06
C PHE A 557 15.60 17.23 24.17
N PRO A 558 16.25 18.30 24.65
CA PRO A 558 17.31 18.24 25.66
C PRO A 558 16.87 17.53 26.96
N ALA A 559 17.75 16.72 27.54
CA ALA A 559 17.41 15.84 28.65
C ALA A 559 17.05 16.62 29.92
N LEU A 560 17.81 17.66 30.28
CA LEU A 560 17.58 18.44 31.49
C LEU A 560 16.27 19.24 31.41
N ILE A 561 15.98 19.84 30.24
CA ILE A 561 14.72 20.54 30.01
C ILE A 561 13.55 19.56 30.04
N ARG A 562 13.70 18.38 29.43
CA ARG A 562 12.69 17.32 29.48
C ARG A 562 12.39 16.92 30.92
N GLU A 563 13.41 16.65 31.73
CA GLU A 563 13.23 16.29 33.15
C GLU A 563 12.58 17.42 33.97
N LYS A 564 12.96 18.68 33.69
CA LYS A 564 12.36 19.84 34.34
C LYS A 564 10.86 19.93 34.04
N ILE A 565 10.46 19.89 32.76
CA ILE A 565 9.05 19.93 32.35
C ILE A 565 8.30 18.72 32.92
N GLN A 566 8.90 17.53 32.90
CA GLN A 566 8.30 16.32 33.41
C GLN A 566 7.99 16.41 34.90
N LYS A 567 8.92 16.91 35.70
CA LYS A 567 8.75 17.11 37.15
C LYS A 567 7.79 18.26 37.46
N GLU A 568 7.91 19.40 36.79
CA GLU A 568 7.11 20.61 37.05
C GLU A 568 5.63 20.40 36.75
N PHE A 569 5.29 19.67 35.68
CA PHE A 569 3.90 19.47 35.24
C PHE A 569 3.38 18.04 35.46
N SER A 570 4.15 17.18 36.15
CA SER A 570 3.79 15.77 36.41
C SER A 570 3.42 15.00 35.13
N ILE A 571 4.23 15.16 34.09
CA ILE A 571 4.04 14.48 32.80
C ILE A 571 4.60 13.06 32.92
N GLU A 572 3.86 12.07 32.43
CA GLU A 572 4.21 10.65 32.57
C GLU A 572 5.13 10.19 31.44
N ILE A 573 4.88 10.66 30.21
CA ILE A 573 5.59 10.22 29.00
C ILE A 573 6.07 11.44 28.23
N ILE A 574 7.38 11.50 27.93
CA ILE A 574 7.94 12.43 26.94
C ILE A 574 8.83 11.64 25.97
N LYS A 575 8.34 11.41 24.75
CA LYS A 575 8.99 10.52 23.76
C LYS A 575 8.98 11.09 22.36
N SER A 576 9.88 10.58 21.52
CA SER A 576 9.86 10.83 20.09
C SER A 576 8.57 10.25 19.50
N ALA A 577 7.80 11.09 18.81
CA ALA A 577 6.59 10.70 18.10
C ALA A 577 6.94 9.78 16.91
N SER A 578 8.03 10.11 16.21
CA SER A 578 8.65 9.29 15.17
C SER A 578 10.01 9.90 14.80
N TYR A 579 11.00 9.05 14.53
CA TYR A 579 12.22 9.44 13.82
C TYR A 579 12.03 9.21 12.32
N GLY A 580 12.41 10.18 11.48
CA GLY A 580 12.27 10.03 10.04
C GLY A 580 12.81 11.22 9.27
N SER A 581 12.72 11.13 7.95
CA SER A 581 13.02 12.22 7.02
C SER A 581 11.84 12.46 6.08
N VAL A 582 11.77 13.66 5.50
CA VAL A 582 10.73 13.94 4.48
C VAL A 582 10.95 13.08 3.23
N ASP A 583 12.18 12.66 2.94
CA ASP A 583 12.50 11.86 1.75
C ASP A 583 12.14 10.37 1.93
N ALA A 584 12.49 9.78 3.08
CA ALA A 584 12.29 8.36 3.34
C ALA A 584 10.97 8.05 4.08
N GLY A 585 10.39 9.03 4.77
CA GLY A 585 9.24 8.85 5.65
C GLY A 585 9.62 8.59 7.11
N PRO A 586 8.66 8.15 7.95
CA PRO A 586 8.89 7.73 9.32
C PRO A 586 9.72 6.44 9.35
N LEU A 587 10.97 6.55 9.79
CA LEU A 587 11.95 5.46 9.82
C LEU A 587 11.82 4.62 11.09
N GLY A 588 11.63 5.25 12.23
CA GLY A 588 11.64 4.56 13.52
C GLY A 588 10.72 5.13 14.58
N TYR A 589 10.49 4.33 15.62
CA TYR A 589 9.56 4.59 16.70
C TYR A 589 10.14 4.23 18.06
N GLN A 590 9.52 4.71 19.13
CA GLN A 590 9.88 4.35 20.50
C GLN A 590 8.81 3.44 21.11
N CYS A 591 9.23 2.51 21.97
CA CYS A 591 8.33 1.68 22.77
C CYS A 591 8.46 2.03 24.26
N LYS A 592 7.70 1.39 25.15
CA LYS A 592 7.80 1.62 26.61
C LYS A 592 9.23 1.51 27.18
N TYR A 593 10.10 0.66 26.61
CA TYR A 593 11.47 0.42 27.09
C TYR A 593 12.54 1.23 26.36
N THR A 594 12.19 1.95 25.30
CA THR A 594 13.13 2.85 24.61
C THR A 594 12.82 4.31 24.95
N GLY A 595 13.81 5.17 24.74
CA GLY A 595 13.73 6.60 25.00
C GLY A 595 15.01 7.30 24.55
N GLY A 596 15.00 8.63 24.56
CA GLY A 596 16.14 9.43 24.09
C GLY A 596 16.41 9.17 22.61
N THR A 597 17.62 8.71 22.28
CA THR A 597 18.08 8.46 20.91
C THR A 597 17.81 7.04 20.40
N LEU A 598 17.39 6.12 21.27
CA LEU A 598 17.16 4.72 20.93
C LEU A 598 15.76 4.51 20.32
N HIS A 599 15.70 3.91 19.12
CA HIS A 599 14.48 3.68 18.36
C HIS A 599 14.44 2.25 17.81
N HIS A 600 13.23 1.73 17.63
CA HIS A 600 12.98 0.59 16.75
C HIS A 600 12.86 1.08 15.31
N LEU A 601 13.34 0.28 14.35
CA LEU A 601 13.15 0.51 12.93
C LEU A 601 11.78 -0.02 12.48
N HIS A 602 11.09 0.67 11.58
CA HIS A 602 9.93 0.07 10.90
C HIS A 602 10.40 -0.94 9.83
N CYS A 603 10.80 -2.15 10.24
CA CYS A 603 11.42 -3.16 9.37
C CYS A 603 10.52 -3.65 8.23
N GLY A 604 9.19 -3.54 8.40
CA GLY A 604 8.21 -3.83 7.34
C GLY A 604 8.19 -2.79 6.21
N LEU A 605 8.79 -1.62 6.41
CA LEU A 605 8.93 -0.55 5.40
C LEU A 605 10.37 -0.39 4.92
N HIS A 606 11.31 -0.46 5.85
CA HIS A 606 12.68 -0.02 5.64
C HIS A 606 13.68 -1.14 5.82
N HIS A 607 14.69 -1.12 4.97
CA HIS A 607 15.96 -1.77 5.20
C HIS A 607 16.99 -0.69 5.55
N VAL A 608 17.73 -0.87 6.64
CA VAL A 608 18.79 0.06 7.07
C VAL A 608 20.13 -0.66 7.10
N GLU A 609 21.13 -0.02 6.50
CA GLU A 609 22.53 -0.37 6.59
C GLU A 609 23.28 0.76 7.31
N VAL A 610 24.38 0.41 7.98
CA VAL A 610 25.32 1.40 8.55
C VAL A 610 26.62 1.28 7.76
N LEU A 611 27.11 2.40 7.23
CA LEU A 611 28.38 2.46 6.51
C LEU A 611 29.47 3.12 7.36
N GLU A 612 30.74 2.83 7.09
CA GLU A 612 31.87 3.59 7.62
C GLU A 612 31.70 5.10 7.35
N LEU A 613 32.27 5.94 8.21
CA LEU A 613 32.11 7.40 8.10
C LEU A 613 32.77 7.98 6.85
N GLU A 614 33.95 7.47 6.49
CA GLU A 614 34.75 7.97 5.37
C GLU A 614 34.66 7.09 4.12
N GLU A 615 34.35 5.80 4.29
CA GLU A 615 34.34 4.80 3.22
C GLU A 615 32.93 4.23 3.00
N ASP A 616 32.58 3.88 1.75
CA ASP A 616 31.28 3.29 1.40
C ASP A 616 31.23 1.78 1.70
N ARG A 617 31.79 1.37 2.85
CA ARG A 617 31.82 -0.02 3.32
C ARG A 617 30.81 -0.25 4.45
N PRO A 618 29.95 -1.28 4.36
CA PRO A 618 29.06 -1.65 5.45
C PRO A 618 29.83 -2.08 6.71
N ILE A 619 29.34 -1.68 7.87
CA ILE A 619 29.89 -2.06 9.18
C ILE A 619 28.92 -2.92 9.98
N GLY A 620 29.48 -3.68 10.92
CA GLY A 620 28.71 -4.59 11.76
C GLY A 620 27.96 -3.88 12.88
N SER A 621 27.05 -4.61 13.52
CA SER A 621 26.29 -4.15 14.68
C SER A 621 27.21 -3.67 15.80
N GLY A 622 26.80 -2.61 16.50
CA GLY A 622 27.57 -1.99 17.59
C GLY A 622 28.60 -0.94 17.15
N GLN A 623 28.84 -0.76 15.85
CA GLN A 623 29.78 0.23 15.33
C GLN A 623 29.05 1.52 14.88
N LEU A 624 29.70 2.66 15.08
CA LEU A 624 29.20 3.98 14.67
C LEU A 624 29.45 4.20 13.19
N GLY A 625 28.43 4.62 12.45
CA GLY A 625 28.58 4.95 11.05
C GLY A 625 27.42 5.77 10.47
N ARG A 626 27.44 5.96 9.15
CA ARG A 626 26.41 6.69 8.39
C ARG A 626 25.17 5.81 8.20
N LEU A 627 23.99 6.34 8.51
CA LEU A 627 22.72 5.65 8.27
C LEU A 627 22.33 5.75 6.80
N VAL A 628 22.09 4.60 6.21
CA VAL A 628 21.65 4.47 4.82
C VAL A 628 20.38 3.62 4.78
N VAL A 629 19.37 4.09 4.05
CA VAL A 629 18.03 3.47 4.03
C VAL A 629 17.58 3.10 2.64
N SER A 630 16.89 1.96 2.54
CA SER A 630 16.10 1.57 1.36
C SER A 630 14.65 1.36 1.76
N THR A 631 13.72 1.89 0.96
CA THR A 631 12.26 1.78 1.16
C THR A 631 11.60 1.24 -0.11
N PRO A 632 11.67 -0.07 -0.39
CA PRO A 632 11.16 -0.68 -1.63
C PRO A 632 9.64 -0.66 -1.74
N MET A 633 8.95 -0.28 -0.67
CA MET A 633 7.49 -0.17 -0.62
C MET A 633 6.94 1.05 -1.34
N ARG A 634 7.79 2.02 -1.68
CA ARG A 634 7.40 3.27 -2.34
C ARG A 634 7.35 3.14 -3.85
N GLU A 635 6.24 3.58 -4.45
CA GLU A 635 6.06 3.65 -5.91
C GLU A 635 6.49 4.99 -6.49
N SER A 636 6.23 6.09 -5.76
CA SER A 636 6.38 7.45 -6.30
C SER A 636 7.81 7.95 -6.25
N SER A 637 8.66 7.35 -5.42
CA SER A 637 10.05 7.76 -5.28
C SER A 637 10.96 6.58 -5.00
N LEU A 638 12.04 6.52 -5.75
CA LEU A 638 13.12 5.57 -5.58
C LEU A 638 13.94 5.96 -4.35
N VAL A 639 13.69 5.28 -3.24
CA VAL A 639 14.51 5.35 -2.02
C VAL A 639 15.31 4.05 -1.93
N GLN A 640 16.49 4.01 -2.56
CA GLN A 640 17.39 2.87 -2.56
C GLN A 640 18.76 3.32 -2.08
N ARG A 641 19.29 2.66 -1.05
CA ARG A 641 20.56 2.99 -0.40
C ARG A 641 20.79 4.49 -0.27
N TYR A 642 19.78 5.18 0.25
CA TYR A 642 19.77 6.63 0.43
C TYR A 642 20.52 7.03 1.70
N VAL A 643 21.52 7.88 1.59
CA VAL A 643 22.25 8.46 2.72
C VAL A 643 21.35 9.48 3.42
N VAL A 644 20.85 9.14 4.61
CA VAL A 644 19.87 9.95 5.34
C VAL A 644 20.45 11.30 5.76
N GLY A 645 21.78 11.36 5.97
CA GLY A 645 22.46 12.52 6.54
C GLY A 645 22.66 12.43 8.05
N ASP A 646 22.35 11.28 8.66
CA ASP A 646 22.49 11.01 10.09
C ASP A 646 23.48 9.86 10.36
N THR A 647 24.00 9.81 11.58
CA THR A 647 24.88 8.76 12.08
C THR A 647 24.19 7.97 13.17
N GLY A 648 24.50 6.68 13.27
CA GLY A 648 23.91 5.82 14.28
C GLY A 648 24.63 4.50 14.45
N ILE A 649 24.15 3.74 15.42
CA ILE A 649 24.63 2.40 15.77
C ILE A 649 23.47 1.42 15.67
N LEU A 650 23.60 0.38 14.86
CA LEU A 650 22.64 -0.73 14.84
C LEU A 650 22.89 -1.66 16.03
N SER A 651 21.81 -2.13 16.66
CA SER A 651 21.85 -3.06 17.79
C SER A 651 21.07 -4.33 17.48
N GLU A 652 21.73 -5.48 17.63
CA GLU A 652 21.12 -6.80 17.56
C GLU A 652 20.43 -7.22 18.88
N LYS A 653 20.44 -6.35 19.89
CA LYS A 653 19.79 -6.64 21.17
C LYS A 653 18.28 -6.72 20.96
N LYS A 654 17.66 -7.78 21.48
CA LYS A 654 16.21 -7.89 21.53
C LYS A 654 15.67 -6.93 22.59
N CYS A 655 14.64 -6.17 22.24
CA CYS A 655 13.98 -5.29 23.17
C CYS A 655 12.99 -6.07 24.08
N PRO A 656 12.91 -5.76 25.39
CA PRO A 656 11.92 -6.38 26.27
C PRO A 656 10.45 -6.10 25.90
N CYS A 657 10.18 -5.22 24.93
CA CYS A 657 8.82 -5.01 24.42
C CYS A 657 8.29 -6.20 23.62
N GLY A 658 9.16 -7.11 23.17
CA GLY A 658 8.81 -8.27 22.36
C GLY A 658 8.78 -8.02 20.85
N SER A 659 9.01 -6.79 20.40
CA SER A 659 9.14 -6.48 18.96
C SER A 659 10.32 -7.22 18.35
N SER A 660 10.15 -7.71 17.12
CA SER A 660 11.24 -8.26 16.31
C SER A 660 11.98 -7.21 15.49
N ASP A 661 11.52 -5.95 15.52
CA ASP A 661 12.16 -4.85 14.80
C ASP A 661 13.55 -4.55 15.37
N LEU A 662 14.49 -4.24 14.48
CA LEU A 662 15.86 -3.85 14.83
C LEU A 662 15.88 -2.59 15.68
N LEU A 663 16.79 -2.54 16.65
CA LEU A 663 17.07 -1.34 17.41
C LEU A 663 18.21 -0.55 16.74
N PHE A 664 18.08 0.77 16.71
CA PHE A 664 19.17 1.66 16.34
C PHE A 664 19.23 2.88 17.26
N ASP A 665 20.44 3.34 17.54
CA ASP A 665 20.74 4.48 18.39
C ASP A 665 21.27 5.63 17.53
N LEU A 666 20.51 6.74 17.49
CA LEU A 666 20.84 7.92 16.68
C LEU A 666 21.92 8.76 17.37
N LYS A 667 23.03 9.04 16.69
CA LYS A 667 24.19 9.78 17.25
C LYS A 667 24.35 11.22 16.76
N GLY A 668 23.50 11.67 15.85
CA GLY A 668 23.48 13.05 15.33
C GLY A 668 23.64 13.11 13.81
N ARG A 669 23.85 14.29 13.26
CA ARG A 669 24.01 14.48 11.80
C ARG A 669 25.41 14.14 11.32
N ILE A 670 25.51 13.74 10.06
CA ILE A 670 26.78 13.75 9.31
C ILE A 670 27.27 15.20 9.27
N GLY A 671 28.42 15.48 9.90
CA GLY A 671 28.97 16.81 10.11
C GLY A 671 28.81 17.39 11.52
N ASP A 672 27.92 16.82 12.37
CA ASP A 672 27.99 17.07 13.84
C ASP A 672 29.24 16.39 14.42
N VAL A 673 29.70 15.32 13.76
CA VAL A 673 31.02 14.74 13.96
C VAL A 673 31.98 15.47 13.02
N PHE A 674 32.98 16.14 13.59
CA PHE A 674 33.97 16.92 12.88
C PHE A 674 35.37 16.55 13.35
N LYS A 675 36.36 16.75 12.48
CA LYS A 675 37.75 16.46 12.79
C LYS A 675 38.47 17.72 13.25
N ALA A 676 39.14 17.67 14.39
CA ALA A 676 40.05 18.72 14.86
C ALA A 676 41.28 18.04 15.48
N GLY A 677 42.48 18.49 15.11
CA GLY A 677 43.73 17.94 15.69
C GLY A 677 43.99 16.46 15.43
N GLY A 678 43.36 15.86 14.42
CA GLY A 678 43.50 14.43 14.14
C GLY A 678 42.40 13.54 14.74
N SER A 679 41.69 14.01 15.77
CA SER A 679 40.60 13.27 16.44
C SER A 679 39.21 13.65 15.92
N PHE A 680 38.26 12.70 15.98
CA PHE A 680 36.86 12.94 15.66
C PHE A 680 36.12 13.41 16.91
N LEU A 681 35.51 14.58 16.82
CA LEU A 681 34.74 15.18 17.90
C LEU A 681 33.29 15.29 17.51
N ASN A 682 32.38 14.88 18.39
CA ASN A 682 30.94 15.01 18.21
C ASN A 682 30.37 16.24 18.93
N TYR A 683 29.72 17.14 18.20
CA TYR A 683 28.97 18.29 18.73
C TYR A 683 27.97 17.91 19.83
N GLN A 684 27.25 16.80 19.68
CA GLN A 684 26.30 16.32 20.70
C GLN A 684 27.00 15.93 22.00
N LYS A 685 28.27 15.49 21.93
CA LYS A 685 29.06 15.21 23.12
C LYS A 685 29.43 16.50 23.86
N PHE A 686 29.75 17.58 23.13
CA PHE A 686 29.90 18.89 23.74
C PHE A 686 28.60 19.38 24.39
N ALA A 687 27.46 19.20 23.71
CA ALA A 687 26.16 19.58 24.25
C ALA A 687 25.89 18.89 25.59
N GLN A 688 26.08 17.56 25.62
CA GLN A 688 25.93 16.77 26.84
C GLN A 688 26.86 17.23 27.96
N LEU A 689 28.14 17.46 27.68
CA LEU A 689 29.12 17.85 28.70
C LEU A 689 28.90 19.28 29.22
N LEU A 690 28.48 20.19 28.35
CA LEU A 690 28.06 21.55 28.73
C LEU A 690 26.84 21.51 29.64
N GLU A 691 25.89 20.61 29.37
CA GLU A 691 24.70 20.41 30.20
C GLU A 691 25.08 19.78 31.55
N ASP A 692 25.79 18.65 31.54
CA ASP A 692 26.11 17.83 32.74
C ASP A 692 27.09 18.52 33.70
N HIS A 693 28.05 19.31 33.20
CA HIS A 693 29.15 19.85 34.01
C HIS A 693 29.19 21.37 34.09
N CYS A 694 28.54 22.06 33.16
CA CYS A 694 28.55 23.53 33.13
C CYS A 694 27.17 24.15 33.36
N GLY A 695 26.11 23.34 33.47
CA GLY A 695 24.74 23.82 33.65
C GLY A 695 24.22 24.63 32.44
N PHE A 696 24.86 24.50 31.28
CA PHE A 696 24.49 25.25 30.08
C PHE A 696 23.53 24.44 29.22
N SER A 697 22.31 24.95 29.03
CA SER A 697 21.23 24.26 28.29
C SER A 697 20.67 25.06 27.10
N SER A 698 21.38 26.09 26.65
CA SER A 698 20.97 26.95 25.52
C SER A 698 21.62 26.48 24.20
N GLU A 699 21.32 27.15 23.09
CA GLU A 699 21.95 26.87 21.79
C GLU A 699 23.44 27.28 21.80
N PHE A 700 24.29 26.49 21.14
CA PHE A 700 25.69 26.86 20.92
C PHE A 700 26.17 26.42 19.55
N GLN A 701 27.28 27.00 19.10
CA GLN A 701 27.85 26.72 17.79
C GLN A 701 29.35 26.54 17.90
N ILE A 702 29.87 25.49 17.27
CA ILE A 702 31.31 25.25 17.17
C ILE A 702 31.80 25.86 15.86
N THR A 703 32.83 26.69 15.93
CA THR A 703 33.50 27.25 14.75
C THR A 703 34.93 26.75 14.72
N LEU A 704 35.32 26.15 13.59
CA LEU A 704 36.69 25.76 13.31
C LEU A 704 37.32 26.80 12.40
N THR A 705 38.47 27.32 12.79
CA THR A 705 39.30 28.22 11.97
C THR A 705 40.73 27.75 12.00
N HIS A 706 41.51 28.07 10.97
CA HIS A 706 42.96 27.84 11.00
C HIS A 706 43.66 29.11 11.52
N GLN A 707 44.50 28.98 12.54
CA GLN A 707 45.25 30.11 13.12
C GLN A 707 46.71 29.72 13.31
N ALA A 708 47.59 30.30 12.48
CA ALA A 708 49.01 29.93 12.38
C ALA A 708 49.19 28.45 12.04
N ASP A 709 49.89 27.67 12.88
CA ASP A 709 50.19 26.24 12.70
C ASP A 709 49.20 25.30 13.41
N HIS A 710 48.12 25.85 14.00
CA HIS A 710 47.15 25.07 14.79
C HIS A 710 45.71 25.29 14.30
N ASP A 711 44.89 24.26 14.47
CA ASP A 711 43.45 24.43 14.36
C ASP A 711 42.92 25.14 15.61
N ARG A 712 41.98 26.07 15.43
CA ARG A 712 41.28 26.72 16.53
C ARG A 712 39.83 26.27 16.55
N LEU A 713 39.42 25.69 17.67
CA LEU A 713 38.06 25.26 17.97
C LEU A 713 37.44 26.28 18.92
N THR A 714 36.52 27.10 18.40
CA THR A 714 35.79 28.10 19.20
C THR A 714 34.37 27.61 19.48
N ILE A 715 34.01 27.51 20.75
CA ILE A 715 32.66 27.19 21.21
C ILE A 715 31.93 28.50 21.52
N ARG A 716 30.96 28.86 20.69
CA ARG A 716 30.15 30.07 20.82
C ARG A 716 28.84 29.73 21.53
N LEU A 717 28.70 30.11 22.80
CA LEU A 717 27.56 29.81 23.65
C LEU A 717 26.56 30.97 23.62
N ALA A 718 25.29 30.70 23.29
CA ALA A 718 24.26 31.73 23.33
C ALA A 718 23.73 31.93 24.76
N THR A 719 24.27 32.89 25.48
CA THR A 719 23.91 33.20 26.87
C THR A 719 24.06 34.67 27.19
N GLN A 720 23.19 35.16 28.08
CA GLN A 720 23.33 36.47 28.76
C GLN A 720 23.71 36.31 30.23
N ASP A 721 23.90 35.06 30.68
CA ASP A 721 24.27 34.74 32.05
C ASP A 721 25.72 35.15 32.32
N ILE A 722 25.88 36.12 33.21
CA ILE A 722 27.15 36.73 33.60
C ILE A 722 27.93 35.86 34.60
N ASP A 723 27.27 34.88 35.21
CA ASP A 723 27.87 34.00 36.22
C ASP A 723 28.62 32.81 35.61
N LEU A 724 28.44 32.55 34.30
CA LEU A 724 29.20 31.54 33.58
C LEU A 724 30.63 32.02 33.31
N ASN A 725 31.62 31.21 33.71
CA ASN A 725 33.03 31.49 33.46
C ASN A 725 33.57 30.63 32.29
N LYS A 726 34.15 31.30 31.29
CA LYS A 726 34.71 30.68 30.06
C LYS A 726 35.81 29.66 30.32
N GLU A 727 36.70 29.93 31.29
CA GLU A 727 37.84 29.07 31.64
C GLU A 727 37.35 27.80 32.35
N ASN A 728 36.37 27.92 33.24
CA ASN A 728 35.74 26.78 33.89
C ASN A 728 35.05 25.87 32.87
N ILE A 729 34.36 26.45 31.89
CA ILE A 729 33.70 25.69 30.81
C ILE A 729 34.73 24.95 29.96
N ALA A 730 35.76 25.65 29.49
CA ALA A 730 36.83 25.03 28.71
C ALA A 730 37.52 23.90 29.50
N GLY A 731 37.82 24.14 30.78
CA GLY A 731 38.42 23.15 31.68
C GLY A 731 37.52 21.93 31.92
N ALA A 732 36.21 22.13 32.10
CA ALA A 732 35.26 21.05 32.28
C ALA A 732 35.12 20.18 31.02
N LEU A 733 35.09 20.79 29.83
CA LEU A 733 35.05 20.07 28.56
C LEU A 733 36.32 19.24 28.35
N VAL A 734 37.49 19.85 28.53
CA VAL A 734 38.79 19.18 28.39
C VAL A 734 38.94 18.05 29.42
N LYS A 735 38.49 18.24 30.66
CA LYS A 735 38.57 17.21 31.70
C LYS A 735 37.69 15.98 31.42
N ASN A 736 36.51 16.18 30.84
CA ASN A 736 35.48 15.14 30.72
C ASN A 736 35.32 14.59 29.29
N TYR A 737 36.11 15.08 28.32
CA TYR A 737 36.14 14.58 26.95
C TYR A 737 37.55 14.14 26.58
N HIS A 738 37.82 12.84 26.63
CA HIS A 738 39.15 12.28 26.42
C HIS A 738 39.77 12.70 25.07
N ASP A 739 39.03 12.58 23.97
CA ASP A 739 39.51 12.97 22.64
C ASP A 739 39.84 14.47 22.54
N LEU A 740 39.14 15.32 23.31
CA LEU A 740 39.43 16.76 23.40
C LEU A 740 40.66 17.03 24.29
N PHE A 741 40.83 16.24 25.35
CA PHE A 741 42.01 16.32 26.22
C PHE A 741 43.29 16.05 25.45
N GLU A 742 43.32 14.98 24.67
CA GLU A 742 44.48 14.59 23.86
C GLU A 742 44.90 15.74 22.92
N ILE A 743 43.98 16.25 22.10
CA ILE A 743 44.32 17.26 21.07
C ILE A 743 44.60 18.67 21.62
N VAL A 744 44.01 19.03 22.78
CA VAL A 744 44.18 20.38 23.37
C VAL A 744 45.35 20.43 24.35
N VAL A 745 45.54 19.39 25.17
CA VAL A 745 46.50 19.39 26.28
C VAL A 745 47.77 18.62 25.95
N GLU A 746 47.65 17.40 25.43
CA GLU A 746 48.79 16.52 25.17
C GLU A 746 49.49 16.88 23.87
N GLU A 747 48.76 16.82 22.75
CA GLU A 747 49.29 17.09 21.42
C GLU A 747 49.41 18.59 21.14
N LYS A 748 48.56 19.41 21.77
CA LYS A 748 48.41 20.85 21.52
C LYS A 748 48.22 21.16 20.03
N SER A 749 47.57 20.25 19.32
CA SER A 749 47.23 20.36 17.90
C SER A 749 46.03 21.28 17.67
N VAL A 750 45.21 21.51 18.73
CA VAL A 750 44.03 22.38 18.70
C VAL A 750 44.03 23.40 19.82
N LEU A 751 43.78 24.67 19.50
CA LEU A 751 43.49 25.74 20.45
C LEU A 751 41.99 25.80 20.74
N LEU A 752 41.60 25.49 21.98
CA LEU A 752 40.21 25.61 22.44
C LEU A 752 39.90 27.02 22.95
N ALA A 753 38.83 27.63 22.44
CA ALA A 753 38.31 28.91 22.90
C ALA A 753 36.81 28.83 23.22
N VAL A 754 36.36 29.60 24.20
CA VAL A 754 34.94 29.73 24.55
C VAL A 754 34.54 31.21 24.43
N GLU A 755 33.46 31.47 23.69
CA GLU A 755 32.92 32.80 23.44
C GLU A 755 31.44 32.84 23.84
N PHE A 756 31.00 33.97 24.38
CA PHE A 756 29.58 34.22 24.66
C PHE A 756 29.02 35.08 23.55
N CYS A 757 27.81 34.76 23.13
CA CYS A 757 27.10 35.45 22.07
C CYS A 757 25.59 35.45 22.36
N THR A 758 24.83 36.12 21.50
CA THR A 758 23.38 36.11 21.49
C THR A 758 22.85 35.07 20.49
N LEU A 759 21.60 34.64 20.66
CA LEU A 759 20.94 33.69 19.74
C LEU A 759 20.91 34.17 18.28
N THR A 760 20.93 35.50 18.07
CA THR A 760 20.94 36.13 16.73
C THR A 760 22.31 36.09 16.05
N GLU A 761 23.40 35.92 16.80
CA GLU A 761 24.77 35.86 16.27
C GLU A 761 25.19 34.45 15.85
N LEU A 762 24.35 33.45 16.13
CA LEU A 762 24.55 32.08 15.69
C LEU A 762 24.10 31.92 14.22
N GLU A 763 24.96 31.37 13.37
CA GLU A 763 24.62 31.21 11.95
C GLU A 763 23.54 30.12 11.76
N ARG A 764 22.46 30.49 11.06
CA ARG A 764 21.33 29.61 10.72
C ARG A 764 21.25 29.36 9.22
N THR A 765 20.58 28.29 8.83
CA THR A 765 20.44 27.91 7.42
C THR A 765 19.40 28.81 6.73
N PRO A 766 19.69 29.45 5.56
CA PRO A 766 18.87 30.53 4.97
C PRO A 766 17.43 30.19 4.54
N GLY A 767 16.95 28.95 4.71
CA GLY A 767 15.58 28.55 4.38
C GLY A 767 14.81 27.85 5.49
N SER A 768 15.50 27.27 6.48
CA SER A 768 14.88 26.46 7.54
C SER A 768 14.86 27.12 8.91
N GLY A 769 15.68 28.15 9.11
CA GLY A 769 15.90 28.74 10.43
C GLY A 769 16.65 27.82 11.40
N LYS A 770 17.05 26.61 10.99
CA LYS A 770 17.79 25.67 11.85
C LYS A 770 19.23 26.12 12.06
N LEU A 771 19.71 25.97 13.29
CA LEU A 771 21.08 26.26 13.71
C LEU A 771 22.08 25.37 12.96
N ARG A 772 23.19 25.94 12.48
CA ARG A 772 24.33 25.15 12.01
C ARG A 772 25.22 24.83 13.19
N HIS A 773 25.26 23.57 13.63
CA HIS A 773 26.00 23.18 14.83
C HIS A 773 27.50 23.41 14.74
N VAL A 774 28.09 23.03 13.60
CA VAL A 774 29.52 23.17 13.34
C VAL A 774 29.72 23.98 12.06
N ILE A 775 30.55 25.02 12.14
CA ILE A 775 31.00 25.80 10.99
C ILE A 775 32.49 25.60 10.82
N ASP A 776 32.87 24.92 9.75
CA ASP A 776 34.27 24.82 9.36
C ASP A 776 34.65 25.96 8.40
N LYS A 777 35.52 26.86 8.87
CA LYS A 777 36.08 27.98 8.11
C LYS A 777 37.56 27.77 7.80
N ARG A 778 38.11 26.57 8.05
CA ARG A 778 39.45 26.22 7.58
C ARG A 778 39.42 26.23 6.06
N LYS A 779 40.36 26.94 5.44
CA LYS A 779 40.52 26.85 3.99
C LYS A 779 41.09 25.47 3.68
N ILE A 780 40.43 24.72 2.80
CA ILE A 780 41.00 23.51 2.20
C ILE A 780 42.21 23.90 1.36
#